data_AF-A0AAN8FW97-F1
#
_entry.id   AF-A0AAN8FW97-F1
#
_cell.length_a   1.000
_cell.length_b   1.000
_cell.length_c   1.000
_cell.angle_alpha   90.00
_cell.angle_beta   90.00
_cell.angle_gamma   90.00
#
_symmetry.space_group_name_H-M   'P 1'
#
loop_
_entity.id
_entity.type
_entity.pdbx_description
1 polymer ?
#
loop_
_entity_poly.entity_id
_entity_poly.type
_entity_poly.pdbx_seq_one_letter_code
_entity_poly.pdbx_strand_id
1 'polypeptide(L)'
;MVKVATINVNGLTNVNKFSNLIANFQSESLDFVCVQETHWDDNFINSYKHLWSGDIYFSNSKHGFKGCALFVSKKYTENCNFAYSDDDGRYFECDVKINECAFKLICIYAPNIQKDRREFFDQIGDRISENSIVCGDFNDVMNGFSDRSKNMSAYGGSTKDLFDFASTNNLFDIWRRKNPGKNTFTRQQFVQGVLKQSRLDYIFTTSSILMFISYCFISHTTASDHSFVTAILNFNNYDKGPGLWIFNNKYLKEHEYCEGVKSLISKSLACPLYKTEQLIWWDNLKYRIKQFSILHAQKRRIQEQDDFWQIQTALNFHYTKANTVKDYDYSEIYELKNKLEQYEKQICDGAILRSKTRDALDTDKCSRYFLNLEKFKQESNIVKILKKSDGSIVNSTPEILEECVKFYTKLYTNEPINEVNQNKLFDLITDQLDEAKSKYCDSDISIHELYNSLKGMKKGKSPGPDGLTVEFYLHFWDILGQYYFQVISNMQELGELSNSMKRGTISLFFKKRGDKTELRNWRPISLLNVDYKIFSRTLALRLKTVVADLVSPDQSCCVPGRDIATNILNIRDIISFAELEDLPLYLLKLDAEKAFDRVSHGYMFNLLHKFGFGEKFINSIKILYKDIRSSVKVNGHVSLSFPILRSVRQGCGISALLYVLTSVPLNTLIKSNENIKGFAVPGCDYNSTVFQHADDTTLSLSNLDSVNEALSTVEIYCSGSGGKINAEKSELLLAGSAAVPNPDCLPVKVLHGAAKFLSVYLGPDEAMCERSNWDSKVNKIGRILNLWRQRGLQLRGKVLIVNIMCLSTLWYLLRVVEIPQWALDRIEKSIRSFIWNGKPPLIKGRSILGSTDIGGLNLNSVILKQKAFRLHWLSKYLSCPNNFIWKYFMSYFLKLYKNYLCSFELLFINYSKPALKVLPSFYRSMLISWNDFYNGKRPVADNYNDILNQPLFDNPQIVYDDKTLYFSDFIEAGLVKISDLCYIFIAGFLSVDAIFELVRESLPDRKYEKVEKQYNLILKCLPVSWTKIIRSQSHILRYELDLELNINDKTYDICQLNTSLVCIKG
;
A
#
# COMPACT_ATOMS: atom_id res chain seq x y z
N MET A 1 8.29 -30.07 -6.65
CA MET A 1 9.39 -30.33 -7.61
C MET A 1 10.48 -29.28 -7.46
N VAL A 2 11.73 -29.71 -7.54
CA VAL A 2 12.99 -28.98 -7.43
C VAL A 2 13.80 -29.25 -8.70
N LYS A 3 14.36 -28.22 -9.34
CA LYS A 3 15.20 -28.36 -10.54
C LYS A 3 16.66 -28.07 -10.22
N VAL A 4 17.52 -29.07 -10.44
CA VAL A 4 18.98 -28.96 -10.32
C VAL A 4 19.57 -28.98 -11.73
N ALA A 5 20.39 -28.00 -12.07
CA ALA A 5 21.05 -27.92 -13.37
C ALA A 5 22.55 -27.69 -13.23
N THR A 6 23.32 -28.11 -14.22
CA THR A 6 24.76 -27.80 -14.32
C THR A 6 25.14 -27.32 -15.72
N ILE A 7 26.10 -26.39 -15.79
CA ILE A 7 26.66 -25.87 -17.04
C ILE A 7 28.08 -25.31 -16.85
N ASN A 8 29.01 -25.72 -17.71
CA ASN A 8 30.27 -24.99 -17.92
C ASN A 8 30.01 -23.80 -18.85
N VAL A 9 30.41 -22.60 -18.45
CA VAL A 9 30.10 -21.35 -19.16
C VAL A 9 31.27 -20.74 -19.91
N ASN A 10 32.50 -21.26 -19.73
CA ASN A 10 33.70 -20.75 -20.38
C ASN A 10 33.81 -19.21 -20.27
N GLY A 11 33.78 -18.72 -19.03
CA GLY A 11 33.86 -17.31 -18.64
C GLY A 11 32.54 -16.55 -18.62
N LEU A 12 32.31 -15.81 -17.53
CA LEU A 12 31.13 -14.96 -17.28
C LEU A 12 31.44 -13.50 -16.94
N THR A 13 32.65 -13.02 -17.25
CA THR A 13 33.05 -11.61 -17.03
C THR A 13 32.36 -10.62 -17.98
N ASN A 14 31.67 -11.10 -19.03
CA ASN A 14 30.84 -10.26 -19.88
C ASN A 14 29.43 -10.11 -19.28
N VAL A 15 29.04 -8.86 -18.95
CA VAL A 15 27.77 -8.55 -18.29
C VAL A 15 26.54 -8.94 -19.13
N ASN A 16 26.61 -8.85 -20.46
CA ASN A 16 25.52 -9.26 -21.33
C ASN A 16 25.35 -10.78 -21.32
N LYS A 17 26.46 -11.52 -21.39
CA LYS A 17 26.47 -12.99 -21.27
C LYS A 17 25.92 -13.43 -19.91
N PHE A 18 26.38 -12.79 -18.83
CA PHE A 18 25.87 -13.03 -17.48
C PHE A 18 24.37 -12.77 -17.37
N SER A 19 23.89 -11.61 -17.83
CA SER A 19 22.48 -11.24 -17.76
C SER A 19 21.57 -12.18 -18.56
N ASN A 20 22.02 -12.60 -19.75
CA ASN A 20 21.30 -13.56 -20.59
C ASN A 20 21.19 -14.93 -19.92
N LEU A 21 22.28 -15.41 -19.32
CA LEU A 21 22.29 -16.69 -18.63
C LEU A 21 21.37 -16.68 -17.40
N ILE A 22 21.38 -15.59 -16.63
CA ILE A 22 20.45 -15.39 -15.51
C ILE A 22 18.99 -15.37 -15.98
N ALA A 23 18.69 -14.75 -17.11
CA ALA A 23 17.35 -14.75 -17.68
C ALA A 23 16.89 -16.16 -18.05
N ASN A 24 17.79 -16.98 -18.63
CA ASN A 24 17.52 -18.39 -18.93
C ASN A 24 17.22 -19.19 -17.66
N PHE A 25 18.01 -19.02 -16.59
CA PHE A 25 17.76 -19.68 -15.30
C PHE A 25 16.36 -19.35 -14.75
N GLN A 26 15.97 -18.07 -14.84
CA GLN A 26 14.67 -17.59 -14.36
C GLN A 26 13.51 -18.09 -15.23
N SER A 27 13.64 -18.09 -16.55
CA SER A 27 12.58 -18.58 -17.45
C SER A 27 12.32 -20.06 -17.29
N GLU A 28 13.39 -20.84 -17.14
CA GLU A 28 13.28 -22.28 -16.89
C GLU A 28 12.87 -22.60 -15.45
N SER A 29 12.81 -21.59 -14.58
CA SER A 29 12.51 -21.75 -13.15
C SER A 29 13.46 -22.75 -12.49
N LEU A 30 14.75 -22.63 -12.76
CA LEU A 30 15.78 -23.47 -12.14
C LEU A 30 15.94 -23.11 -10.66
N ASP A 31 16.05 -24.12 -9.81
CA ASP A 31 16.11 -23.94 -8.35
C ASP A 31 17.55 -23.94 -7.83
N PHE A 32 18.41 -24.79 -8.40
CA PHE A 32 19.84 -24.89 -8.09
C PHE A 32 20.61 -24.98 -9.40
N VAL A 33 21.54 -24.06 -9.67
CA VAL A 33 22.37 -24.10 -10.89
C VAL A 33 23.84 -24.09 -10.52
N CYS A 34 24.52 -25.18 -10.83
CA CYS A 34 25.95 -25.34 -10.69
C CYS A 34 26.65 -24.86 -11.95
N VAL A 35 27.51 -23.85 -11.82
CA VAL A 35 28.18 -23.18 -12.93
C VAL A 35 29.69 -23.36 -12.79
N GLN A 36 30.36 -23.80 -13.86
CA GLN A 36 31.81 -24.02 -13.90
C GLN A 36 32.50 -23.05 -14.86
N GLU A 37 33.78 -22.76 -14.66
CA GLU A 37 34.57 -21.79 -15.43
C GLU A 37 33.97 -20.37 -15.41
N THR A 38 33.65 -19.86 -14.22
CA THR A 38 33.06 -18.51 -14.09
C THR A 38 34.01 -17.38 -14.53
N HIS A 39 35.32 -17.55 -14.32
CA HIS A 39 36.40 -16.58 -14.64
C HIS A 39 36.28 -15.20 -13.99
N TRP A 40 35.27 -14.97 -13.14
CA TRP A 40 35.08 -13.70 -12.46
C TRP A 40 35.93 -13.61 -11.19
N ASP A 41 36.18 -12.38 -10.75
CA ASP A 41 36.73 -12.11 -9.43
C ASP A 41 35.61 -11.71 -8.45
N ASP A 42 35.99 -11.56 -7.18
CA ASP A 42 35.08 -11.15 -6.12
C ASP A 42 34.46 -9.77 -6.42
N ASN A 43 35.18 -8.86 -7.08
CA ASN A 43 34.66 -7.53 -7.42
C ASN A 43 33.54 -7.60 -8.46
N PHE A 44 33.73 -8.39 -9.52
CA PHE A 44 32.75 -8.57 -10.57
C PHE A 44 31.46 -9.19 -10.01
N ILE A 45 31.56 -10.32 -9.31
CA ILE A 45 30.35 -10.97 -8.79
C ILE A 45 29.68 -10.12 -7.71
N ASN A 46 30.41 -9.41 -6.85
CA ASN A 46 29.80 -8.47 -5.91
C ASN A 46 29.07 -7.31 -6.61
N SER A 47 29.52 -6.92 -7.81
CA SER A 47 28.86 -5.89 -8.62
C SER A 47 27.58 -6.39 -9.28
N TYR A 48 27.52 -7.66 -9.73
CA TYR A 48 26.43 -8.18 -10.57
C TYR A 48 25.55 -9.25 -9.92
N LYS A 49 25.88 -9.77 -8.73
CA LYS A 49 25.10 -10.82 -8.03
C LYS A 49 23.63 -10.44 -7.79
N HIS A 50 23.34 -9.14 -7.71
CA HIS A 50 21.98 -8.61 -7.53
C HIS A 50 21.01 -8.89 -8.68
N LEU A 51 21.52 -9.29 -9.87
CA LEU A 51 20.71 -9.71 -11.01
C LEU A 51 20.02 -11.06 -10.77
N TRP A 52 20.61 -11.91 -9.92
CA TRP A 52 19.97 -13.10 -9.41
C TRP A 52 19.21 -12.80 -8.11
N SER A 53 18.04 -13.40 -7.95
CA SER A 53 17.15 -13.07 -6.82
C SER A 53 17.41 -13.84 -5.53
N GLY A 54 18.16 -14.94 -5.62
CA GLY A 54 18.57 -15.75 -4.47
C GLY A 54 20.06 -15.62 -4.20
N ASP A 55 20.62 -16.62 -3.52
CA ASP A 55 22.03 -16.59 -3.13
C ASP A 55 22.92 -17.15 -4.23
N ILE A 56 24.13 -16.58 -4.32
CA ILE A 56 25.20 -17.09 -5.16
C ILE A 56 26.34 -17.46 -4.24
N TYR A 57 26.64 -18.75 -4.17
CA TYR A 57 27.85 -19.25 -3.52
C TYR A 57 28.89 -19.50 -4.61
N PHE A 58 30.15 -19.22 -4.36
CA PHE A 58 31.17 -19.38 -5.39
C PHE A 58 32.55 -19.66 -4.78
N SER A 59 33.38 -20.33 -5.57
CA SER A 59 34.80 -20.61 -5.32
C SER A 59 35.61 -20.02 -6.47
N ASN A 60 36.51 -19.08 -6.18
CA ASN A 60 37.36 -18.41 -7.17
C ASN A 60 38.83 -18.79 -6.91
N SER A 61 39.60 -19.05 -7.98
CA SER A 61 41.04 -19.28 -7.85
C SER A 61 41.80 -17.99 -7.57
N LYS A 62 42.83 -18.06 -6.69
CA LYS A 62 43.73 -16.93 -6.40
C LYS A 62 44.70 -16.58 -7.54
N HIS A 63 44.91 -17.49 -8.50
CA HIS A 63 45.99 -17.40 -9.49
C HIS A 63 45.58 -17.68 -10.96
N GLY A 64 44.29 -17.67 -11.31
CA GLY A 64 43.90 -17.93 -12.71
C GLY A 64 42.42 -17.84 -13.04
N PHE A 65 42.07 -18.26 -14.26
CA PHE A 65 40.71 -18.26 -14.84
C PHE A 65 39.85 -19.46 -14.38
N LYS A 66 39.97 -19.94 -13.14
CA LYS A 66 39.15 -21.07 -12.64
C LYS A 66 38.09 -20.55 -11.66
N GLY A 67 36.90 -21.14 -11.69
CA GLY A 67 35.89 -20.87 -10.68
C GLY A 67 34.60 -21.66 -10.84
N CYS A 68 33.98 -21.98 -9.71
CA CYS A 68 32.71 -22.68 -9.60
C CYS A 68 31.69 -21.81 -8.86
N ALA A 69 30.41 -21.90 -9.21
CA ALA A 69 29.35 -21.18 -8.50
C ALA A 69 28.05 -21.98 -8.39
N LEU A 70 27.33 -21.81 -7.28
CA LEU A 70 25.96 -22.25 -7.07
C LEU A 70 25.03 -21.04 -7.12
N PHE A 71 24.09 -21.05 -8.05
CA PHE A 71 22.93 -20.17 -8.01
C PHE A 71 21.80 -20.89 -7.30
N VAL A 72 21.48 -20.45 -6.09
CA VAL A 72 20.34 -20.95 -5.32
C VAL A 72 19.17 -20.02 -5.53
N SER A 73 18.06 -20.55 -6.02
CA SER A 73 16.84 -19.76 -6.18
C SER A 73 16.40 -19.21 -4.84
N LYS A 74 15.81 -18.03 -4.88
CA LYS A 74 15.31 -17.32 -3.71
C LYS A 74 14.41 -18.17 -2.80
N LYS A 75 13.74 -19.19 -3.35
CA LYS A 75 12.86 -20.12 -2.64
C LYS A 75 13.60 -21.02 -1.63
N TYR A 76 14.89 -21.27 -1.86
CA TYR A 76 15.66 -22.29 -1.13
C TYR A 76 16.90 -21.74 -0.43
N THR A 77 17.06 -20.42 -0.33
CA THR A 77 18.22 -19.79 0.31
C THR A 77 18.35 -20.17 1.78
N GLU A 78 17.25 -20.17 2.53
CA GLU A 78 17.23 -20.61 3.94
C GLU A 78 17.36 -22.13 4.11
N ASN A 79 17.22 -22.89 3.02
CA ASN A 79 17.38 -24.33 3.00
C ASN A 79 18.83 -24.77 2.75
N CYS A 80 19.73 -23.83 2.46
CA CYS A 80 21.11 -24.09 2.12
C CYS A 80 22.03 -23.63 3.24
N ASN A 81 22.97 -24.49 3.62
CA ASN A 81 24.11 -24.12 4.42
C ASN A 81 25.37 -24.37 3.59
N PHE A 82 26.06 -23.30 3.21
CA PHE A 82 27.30 -23.42 2.48
C PHE A 82 28.36 -24.03 3.40
N ALA A 83 28.87 -25.19 3.01
CA ALA A 83 29.75 -25.97 3.88
C ALA A 83 31.22 -25.63 3.60
N TYR A 84 31.65 -25.64 2.33
CA TYR A 84 33.07 -25.50 1.99
C TYR A 84 33.29 -25.21 0.49
N SER A 85 34.38 -24.51 0.17
CA SER A 85 34.97 -24.41 -1.17
C SER A 85 36.48 -24.57 -1.11
N ASP A 86 37.07 -25.03 -2.20
CA ASP A 86 38.53 -25.11 -2.35
C ASP A 86 39.18 -23.75 -2.66
N ASP A 87 40.52 -23.67 -2.52
CA ASP A 87 41.29 -22.47 -2.86
C ASP A 87 41.63 -22.37 -4.38
N ASP A 88 41.43 -23.44 -5.16
CA ASP A 88 41.79 -23.49 -6.59
C ASP A 88 40.59 -23.25 -7.52
N GLY A 89 39.39 -23.00 -6.98
CA GLY A 89 38.18 -22.75 -7.77
C GLY A 89 37.65 -23.98 -8.50
N ARG A 90 37.94 -25.19 -8.00
CA ARG A 90 37.61 -26.49 -8.62
C ARG A 90 36.37 -27.13 -8.05
N TYR A 91 35.99 -26.88 -6.80
CA TYR A 91 34.75 -27.42 -6.26
C TYR A 91 34.19 -26.63 -5.07
N PHE A 92 32.92 -26.87 -4.77
CA PHE A 92 32.33 -26.49 -3.49
C PHE A 92 31.27 -27.51 -3.08
N GLU A 93 30.96 -27.53 -1.80
CA GLU A 93 29.87 -28.31 -1.20
C GLU A 93 28.86 -27.42 -0.47
N CYS A 94 27.59 -27.74 -0.66
CA CYS A 94 26.48 -27.10 0.02
C CYS A 94 25.58 -28.17 0.63
N ASP A 95 25.30 -28.04 1.92
CA ASP A 95 24.29 -28.86 2.57
C ASP A 95 22.92 -28.26 2.27
N VAL A 96 21.99 -29.09 1.79
CA VAL A 96 20.66 -28.67 1.38
C VAL A 96 19.62 -29.48 2.15
N LYS A 97 18.71 -28.80 2.83
CA LYS A 97 17.59 -29.43 3.57
C LYS A 97 16.25 -28.99 3.01
N ILE A 98 15.55 -29.90 2.33
CA ILE A 98 14.23 -29.65 1.75
C ILE A 98 13.22 -30.59 2.42
N ASN A 99 12.27 -30.02 3.16
CA ASN A 99 11.34 -30.77 4.02
C ASN A 99 12.11 -31.62 5.04
N GLU A 100 11.89 -32.94 5.06
CA GLU A 100 12.63 -33.88 5.93
C GLU A 100 13.86 -34.49 5.25
N CYS A 101 14.09 -34.19 3.96
CA CYS A 101 15.24 -34.71 3.23
C CYS A 101 16.42 -33.74 3.31
N ALA A 102 17.55 -34.20 3.86
CA ALA A 102 18.82 -33.51 3.82
C ALA A 102 19.79 -34.23 2.88
N PHE A 103 20.42 -33.47 1.98
CA PHE A 103 21.39 -33.97 1.02
C PHE A 103 22.50 -32.96 0.76
N LYS A 104 23.66 -33.46 0.36
CA LYS A 104 24.81 -32.63 -0.02
C LYS A 104 24.79 -32.39 -1.53
N LEU A 105 24.91 -31.14 -1.95
CA LEU A 105 25.09 -30.75 -3.34
C LEU A 105 26.55 -30.36 -3.56
N ILE A 106 27.24 -31.13 -4.41
CA ILE A 106 28.66 -30.94 -4.73
C ILE A 106 28.75 -30.52 -6.20
N CYS A 107 29.35 -29.35 -6.43
CA CYS A 107 29.66 -28.85 -7.77
C CYS A 107 31.15 -29.01 -8.03
N ILE A 108 31.53 -29.59 -9.17
CA ILE A 108 32.93 -29.81 -9.52
C ILE A 108 33.31 -29.25 -10.88
N TYR A 109 34.59 -28.92 -11.02
CA TYR A 109 35.28 -28.58 -12.25
C TYR A 109 36.62 -29.31 -12.26
N ALA A 110 36.65 -30.53 -12.77
CA ALA A 110 37.81 -31.42 -12.64
C ALA A 110 39.01 -30.95 -13.48
N PRO A 111 40.26 -31.31 -13.12
CA PRO A 111 41.44 -31.00 -13.93
C PRO A 111 41.47 -31.67 -15.30
N ASN A 112 42.08 -30.99 -16.28
CA ASN A 112 42.30 -31.55 -17.63
C ASN A 112 43.45 -32.58 -17.65
N ILE A 113 44.47 -32.38 -16.81
CA ILE A 113 45.63 -33.26 -16.70
C ILE A 113 45.23 -34.52 -15.95
N GLN A 114 45.51 -35.68 -16.53
CA GLN A 114 45.02 -36.96 -16.02
C GLN A 114 45.49 -37.26 -14.59
N LYS A 115 46.77 -37.01 -14.29
CA LYS A 115 47.34 -37.25 -12.95
C LYS A 115 46.59 -36.44 -11.90
N ASP A 116 46.49 -35.13 -12.12
CA ASP A 116 45.80 -34.19 -11.22
C ASP A 116 44.32 -34.54 -11.10
N ARG A 117 43.69 -35.04 -12.17
CA ARG A 117 42.29 -35.45 -12.17
C ARG A 117 42.03 -36.67 -11.29
N ARG A 118 42.92 -37.67 -11.30
CA ARG A 118 42.80 -38.84 -10.40
C ARG A 118 42.90 -38.42 -8.94
N GLU A 119 43.94 -37.65 -8.61
CA GLU A 119 44.13 -37.12 -7.25
C GLU A 119 42.92 -36.28 -6.82
N PHE A 120 42.34 -35.50 -7.75
CA PHE A 120 41.12 -34.74 -7.50
C PHE A 120 39.90 -35.64 -7.25
N PHE A 121 39.69 -36.70 -8.03
CA PHE A 121 38.57 -37.63 -7.83
C PHE A 121 38.68 -38.39 -6.50
N ASP A 122 39.88 -38.79 -6.10
CA ASP A 122 40.10 -39.41 -4.78
C ASP A 122 39.71 -38.44 -3.66
N GLN A 123 40.14 -37.16 -3.74
CA GLN A 123 39.79 -36.12 -2.77
C GLN A 123 38.28 -35.83 -2.70
N ILE A 124 37.58 -35.84 -3.84
CA ILE A 124 36.13 -35.64 -3.88
C ILE A 124 35.38 -36.86 -3.36
N GLY A 125 35.92 -38.07 -3.56
CA GLY A 125 35.36 -39.32 -3.04
C GLY A 125 35.10 -39.26 -1.54
N ASP A 126 36.09 -38.80 -0.77
CA ASP A 126 36.01 -38.64 0.68
C ASP A 126 34.93 -37.65 1.16
N ARG A 127 34.42 -36.80 0.26
CA ARG A 127 33.39 -35.77 0.57
C ARG A 127 31.96 -36.26 0.34
N ILE A 128 31.79 -37.35 -0.41
CA ILE A 128 30.48 -37.89 -0.79
C ILE A 128 29.85 -38.61 0.40
N SER A 129 28.64 -38.22 0.76
CA SER A 129 27.82 -38.88 1.79
C SER A 129 26.72 -39.74 1.17
N GLU A 130 26.03 -40.53 1.99
CA GLU A 130 24.91 -41.40 1.57
C GLU A 130 23.83 -40.64 0.77
N ASN A 131 23.59 -39.36 1.08
CA ASN A 131 22.63 -38.49 0.38
C ASN A 131 23.38 -37.38 -0.37
N SER A 132 23.88 -37.67 -1.57
CA SER A 132 24.66 -36.70 -2.35
C SER A 132 24.19 -36.56 -3.79
N ILE A 133 24.25 -35.32 -4.28
CA ILE A 133 24.15 -34.96 -5.69
C ILE A 133 25.51 -34.36 -6.09
N VAL A 134 26.21 -35.00 -7.04
CA VAL A 134 27.50 -34.52 -7.55
C VAL A 134 27.30 -34.11 -9.00
N CYS A 135 27.59 -32.86 -9.34
CA CYS A 135 27.37 -32.35 -10.69
C CYS A 135 28.46 -31.36 -11.12
N GLY A 136 28.61 -31.18 -12.42
CA GLY A 136 29.63 -30.28 -12.95
C GLY A 136 30.29 -30.81 -14.21
N ASP A 137 31.44 -30.23 -14.53
CA ASP A 137 32.31 -30.65 -15.62
C ASP A 137 33.43 -31.54 -15.09
N PHE A 138 33.43 -32.80 -15.52
CA PHE A 138 34.36 -33.82 -15.07
C PHE A 138 35.63 -33.90 -15.92
N ASN A 139 35.71 -33.14 -17.03
CA ASN A 139 36.81 -33.18 -18.00
C ASN A 139 37.25 -34.60 -18.42
N ASP A 140 36.32 -35.56 -18.31
CA ASP A 140 36.48 -36.97 -18.63
C ASP A 140 35.14 -37.56 -19.05
N VAL A 141 35.18 -38.76 -19.63
CA VAL A 141 33.99 -39.43 -20.16
C VAL A 141 33.81 -40.80 -19.50
N MET A 142 32.55 -41.15 -19.18
CA MET A 142 32.21 -42.48 -18.63
C MET A 142 32.45 -43.61 -19.64
N ASN A 143 32.28 -43.34 -20.94
CA ASN A 143 32.50 -44.34 -22.00
C ASN A 143 33.00 -43.70 -23.30
N GLY A 144 34.23 -44.00 -23.71
CA GLY A 144 34.86 -43.38 -24.89
C GLY A 144 34.17 -43.65 -26.22
N PHE A 145 33.33 -44.68 -26.32
CA PHE A 145 32.60 -45.02 -27.55
C PHE A 145 31.25 -44.31 -27.66
N SER A 146 30.54 -44.08 -26.55
CA SER A 146 29.22 -43.46 -26.54
C SER A 146 29.21 -41.99 -26.09
N ASP A 147 30.29 -41.54 -25.43
CA ASP A 147 30.43 -40.18 -24.89
C ASP A 147 31.45 -39.32 -25.68
N ARG A 148 32.03 -39.82 -26.79
CA ARG A 148 32.83 -39.02 -27.75
C ARG A 148 32.36 -39.19 -29.19
N SER A 149 32.46 -38.12 -29.99
CA SER A 149 32.25 -38.17 -31.44
C SER A 149 33.34 -38.97 -32.16
N LYS A 150 33.04 -39.57 -33.32
CA LYS A 150 34.00 -40.33 -34.15
C LYS A 150 35.24 -39.52 -34.59
N ASN A 151 35.11 -38.20 -34.69
CA ASN A 151 36.21 -37.29 -35.04
C ASN A 151 37.21 -37.05 -33.87
N MET A 152 37.04 -37.78 -32.76
CA MET A 152 37.93 -37.80 -31.61
C MET A 152 38.41 -39.23 -31.38
N SER A 153 39.66 -39.39 -30.92
CA SER A 153 40.16 -40.73 -30.60
C SER A 153 39.40 -41.31 -29.39
N ALA A 154 38.94 -42.56 -29.52
CA ALA A 154 38.36 -43.32 -28.41
C ALA A 154 39.41 -43.64 -27.33
N TYR A 155 40.70 -43.55 -27.68
CA TYR A 155 41.86 -43.94 -26.86
C TYR A 155 42.67 -42.75 -26.29
N GLY A 156 42.18 -41.52 -26.41
CA GLY A 156 42.85 -40.33 -25.86
C GLY A 156 42.50 -40.07 -24.40
N GLY A 157 43.32 -40.56 -23.46
CA GLY A 157 43.20 -40.36 -22.01
C GLY A 157 42.16 -41.28 -21.35
N SER A 158 42.55 -42.06 -20.34
CA SER A 158 41.77 -43.25 -19.93
C SER A 158 40.39 -42.92 -19.36
N THR A 159 39.34 -43.45 -20.00
CA THR A 159 37.93 -43.40 -19.56
C THR A 159 37.64 -44.17 -18.27
N LYS A 160 38.69 -44.71 -17.65
CA LYS A 160 38.62 -45.56 -16.47
C LYS A 160 38.48 -44.74 -15.19
N ASP A 161 39.07 -43.55 -15.13
CA ASP A 161 39.19 -42.77 -13.89
C ASP A 161 37.82 -42.28 -13.39
N LEU A 162 37.00 -41.72 -14.30
CA LEU A 162 35.63 -41.29 -13.96
C LEU A 162 34.70 -42.47 -13.66
N PHE A 163 34.85 -43.57 -14.40
CA PHE A 163 34.05 -44.78 -14.18
C PHE A 163 34.36 -45.41 -12.81
N ASP A 164 35.63 -45.52 -12.46
CA ASP A 164 36.10 -46.04 -11.17
C ASP A 164 35.65 -45.12 -10.03
N PHE A 165 35.77 -43.80 -10.20
CA PHE A 165 35.27 -42.81 -9.24
C PHE A 165 33.77 -42.97 -8.99
N ALA A 166 32.95 -43.04 -10.05
CA ALA A 166 31.51 -43.17 -9.92
C ALA A 166 31.12 -44.51 -9.28
N SER A 167 31.79 -45.59 -9.67
CA SER A 167 31.52 -46.95 -9.16
C SER A 167 31.89 -47.08 -7.68
N THR A 168 33.06 -46.57 -7.29
CA THR A 168 33.57 -46.64 -5.91
C THR A 168 32.69 -45.85 -4.94
N ASN A 169 32.10 -44.73 -5.40
CA ASN A 169 31.26 -43.86 -4.59
C ASN A 169 29.73 -44.11 -4.75
N ASN A 170 29.33 -45.21 -5.39
CA ASN A 170 27.93 -45.57 -5.65
C ASN A 170 27.12 -44.42 -6.30
N LEU A 171 27.74 -43.74 -7.25
CA LEU A 171 27.17 -42.62 -7.99
C LEU A 171 26.54 -43.11 -9.30
N PHE A 172 25.31 -42.68 -9.55
CA PHE A 172 24.57 -43.05 -10.75
C PHE A 172 24.42 -41.89 -11.71
N ASP A 173 24.82 -42.09 -12.97
CA ASP A 173 24.59 -41.16 -14.08
C ASP A 173 23.08 -41.11 -14.38
N ILE A 174 22.44 -40.04 -13.92
CA ILE A 174 20.98 -39.90 -14.01
C ILE A 174 20.55 -39.84 -15.48
N TRP A 175 21.27 -39.10 -16.31
CA TRP A 175 20.88 -38.89 -17.70
C TRP A 175 20.91 -40.22 -18.45
N ARG A 176 21.98 -41.00 -18.29
CA ARG A 176 22.13 -42.31 -18.94
C ARG A 176 21.07 -43.30 -18.47
N ARG A 177 20.71 -43.29 -17.18
CA ARG A 177 19.62 -44.11 -16.65
C ARG A 177 18.26 -43.76 -17.24
N LYS A 178 17.96 -42.49 -17.45
CA LYS A 178 16.69 -42.04 -18.05
C LYS A 178 16.69 -42.14 -19.58
N ASN A 179 17.86 -42.22 -20.21
CA ASN A 179 18.04 -42.24 -21.66
C ASN A 179 18.97 -43.39 -22.11
N PRO A 180 18.61 -44.66 -21.86
CA PRO A 180 19.44 -45.80 -22.24
C PRO A 180 19.64 -45.86 -23.75
N GLY A 181 20.87 -46.16 -24.20
CA GLY A 181 21.21 -46.33 -25.62
C GLY A 181 21.30 -45.05 -26.46
N LYS A 182 21.00 -43.86 -25.92
CA LYS A 182 21.15 -42.59 -26.64
C LYS A 182 22.57 -42.04 -26.54
N ASN A 183 23.09 -41.48 -27.62
CA ASN A 183 24.37 -40.77 -27.64
C ASN A 183 24.11 -39.27 -27.80
N THR A 184 24.20 -38.52 -26.71
CA THR A 184 24.05 -37.06 -26.68
C THR A 184 25.23 -36.46 -25.93
N PHE A 185 25.79 -35.38 -26.46
CA PHE A 185 27.00 -34.76 -25.95
C PHE A 185 26.68 -33.43 -25.27
N THR A 186 27.45 -33.07 -24.25
CA THR A 186 27.26 -31.80 -23.54
C THR A 186 28.15 -30.70 -24.10
N ARG A 187 29.33 -31.02 -24.63
CA ARG A 187 30.27 -30.05 -25.24
C ARG A 187 30.35 -30.19 -26.76
N GLN A 188 30.37 -29.07 -27.48
CA GLN A 188 30.49 -29.01 -28.95
C GLN A 188 31.51 -27.95 -29.39
N GLN A 189 32.63 -28.37 -29.98
CA GLN A 189 33.71 -27.48 -30.42
C GLN A 189 34.06 -27.69 -31.90
N PHE A 190 34.22 -26.60 -32.65
CA PHE A 190 34.77 -26.64 -34.01
C PHE A 190 36.28 -26.39 -33.98
N VAL A 191 37.06 -27.35 -34.47
CA VAL A 191 38.53 -27.25 -34.53
C VAL A 191 38.96 -27.50 -35.98
N GLN A 192 39.63 -26.52 -36.58
CA GLN A 192 40.06 -26.56 -38.00
C GLN A 192 38.91 -26.93 -38.96
N GLY A 193 37.72 -26.40 -38.70
CA GLY A 193 36.53 -26.66 -39.53
C GLY A 193 35.82 -28.00 -39.24
N VAL A 194 36.31 -28.83 -38.32
CA VAL A 194 35.70 -30.12 -37.96
C VAL A 194 35.03 -30.04 -36.59
N LEU A 195 33.79 -30.53 -36.50
CA LEU A 195 33.06 -30.64 -35.24
C LEU A 195 33.59 -31.80 -34.38
N LYS A 196 33.94 -31.49 -33.13
CA LYS A 196 34.33 -32.41 -32.07
C LYS A 196 33.34 -32.31 -30.91
N GLN A 197 32.86 -33.45 -30.41
CA GLN A 197 31.85 -33.50 -29.35
C GLN A 197 32.20 -34.51 -28.27
N SER A 198 31.89 -34.15 -27.02
CA SER A 198 32.08 -35.02 -25.86
C SER A 198 31.02 -34.76 -24.79
N ARG A 199 30.65 -35.79 -24.02
CA ARG A 199 29.81 -35.64 -22.82
C ARG A 199 30.74 -35.53 -21.60
N LEU A 200 30.98 -34.31 -21.15
CA LEU A 200 31.88 -34.00 -20.03
C LEU A 200 31.11 -33.55 -18.78
N ASP A 201 29.87 -33.08 -18.96
CA ASP A 201 29.04 -32.53 -17.90
C ASP A 201 28.06 -33.59 -17.42
N TYR A 202 28.01 -33.82 -16.10
CA TYR A 202 27.20 -34.87 -15.50
C TYR A 202 26.42 -34.38 -14.28
N ILE A 203 25.29 -35.02 -14.01
CA ILE A 203 24.64 -35.02 -12.68
C ILE A 203 24.57 -36.47 -12.21
N PHE A 204 25.35 -36.76 -11.18
CA PHE A 204 25.38 -38.02 -10.46
C PHE A 204 24.60 -37.93 -9.15
N THR A 205 23.98 -39.02 -8.74
CA THR A 205 23.36 -39.14 -7.41
C THR A 205 23.60 -40.49 -6.79
N THR A 206 23.62 -40.53 -5.46
CA THR A 206 23.57 -41.79 -4.70
C THR A 206 22.18 -42.46 -4.79
N SER A 207 22.09 -43.73 -4.38
CA SER A 207 20.85 -44.53 -4.42
C SER A 207 19.66 -43.87 -3.72
N SER A 208 19.90 -43.21 -2.58
CA SER A 208 18.85 -42.63 -1.72
C SER A 208 18.15 -41.43 -2.37
N ILE A 209 18.89 -40.63 -3.15
CA ILE A 209 18.33 -39.47 -3.84
C ILE A 209 17.68 -39.85 -5.17
N LEU A 210 18.13 -40.97 -5.77
CA LEU A 210 17.63 -41.45 -7.06
C LEU A 210 16.11 -41.61 -7.10
N MET A 211 15.47 -42.01 -5.99
CA MET A 211 14.01 -42.20 -5.91
C MET A 211 13.21 -40.90 -6.12
N PHE A 212 13.80 -39.75 -5.83
CA PHE A 212 13.14 -38.45 -6.02
C PHE A 212 13.23 -37.95 -7.46
N ILE A 213 14.06 -38.56 -8.31
CA ILE A 213 14.33 -38.11 -9.68
C ILE A 213 13.16 -38.49 -10.61
N SER A 214 12.44 -37.47 -11.06
CA SER A 214 11.38 -37.59 -12.05
C SER A 214 11.96 -37.65 -13.48
N TYR A 215 12.75 -36.63 -13.87
CA TYR A 215 13.27 -36.46 -15.24
C TYR A 215 14.72 -35.96 -15.25
N CYS A 216 15.46 -36.27 -16.32
CA CYS A 216 16.77 -35.68 -16.62
C CYS A 216 16.95 -35.53 -18.13
N PHE A 217 17.36 -34.34 -18.58
CA PHE A 217 17.52 -34.01 -20.00
C PHE A 217 18.71 -33.07 -20.23
N ILE A 218 19.20 -33.06 -21.47
CA ILE A 218 20.25 -32.16 -21.95
C ILE A 218 19.60 -31.14 -22.89
N SER A 219 19.87 -29.85 -22.70
CA SER A 219 19.40 -28.77 -23.58
C SER A 219 20.57 -27.90 -24.05
N HIS A 220 20.66 -27.70 -25.36
CA HIS A 220 21.67 -26.84 -25.96
C HIS A 220 21.36 -25.37 -25.68
N THR A 221 22.40 -24.56 -25.54
CA THR A 221 22.30 -23.10 -25.39
C THR A 221 23.32 -22.42 -26.31
N THR A 222 23.07 -21.17 -26.67
CA THR A 222 24.06 -20.36 -27.40
C THR A 222 25.03 -19.65 -26.47
N ALA A 223 24.78 -19.67 -25.16
CA ALA A 223 25.59 -18.98 -24.16
C ALA A 223 26.93 -19.68 -23.85
N SER A 224 27.12 -20.92 -24.27
CA SER A 224 28.34 -21.70 -24.04
C SER A 224 28.54 -22.72 -25.18
N ASP A 225 29.76 -23.22 -25.34
CA ASP A 225 30.04 -24.44 -26.12
C ASP A 225 29.62 -25.71 -25.37
N HIS A 226 29.18 -25.57 -24.11
CA HIS A 226 28.53 -26.61 -23.32
C HIS A 226 27.00 -26.43 -23.28
N SER A 227 26.31 -27.53 -22.97
CA SER A 227 24.86 -27.66 -22.88
C SER A 227 24.45 -27.87 -21.43
N PHE A 228 23.25 -27.43 -21.05
CA PHE A 228 22.71 -27.69 -19.72
C PHE A 228 22.45 -29.18 -19.54
N VAL A 229 22.78 -29.69 -18.36
CA VAL A 229 22.23 -30.95 -17.86
C VAL A 229 21.27 -30.60 -16.73
N THR A 230 19.99 -30.98 -16.83
CA THR A 230 18.97 -30.62 -15.85
C THR A 230 18.24 -31.85 -15.31
N ALA A 231 18.18 -31.98 -13.99
CA ALA A 231 17.43 -32.99 -13.25
C ALA A 231 16.25 -32.37 -12.49
N ILE A 232 15.10 -33.05 -12.49
CA ILE A 232 13.89 -32.63 -11.75
C ILE A 232 13.62 -33.62 -10.61
N LEU A 233 13.67 -33.13 -9.38
CA LEU A 233 13.43 -33.88 -8.14
C LEU A 233 12.05 -33.55 -7.55
N ASN A 234 11.37 -34.49 -6.91
CA ASN A 234 10.09 -34.24 -6.26
C ASN A 234 10.11 -34.54 -4.75
N PHE A 235 10.17 -33.47 -3.94
CA PHE A 235 10.26 -33.55 -2.47
C PHE A 235 8.98 -33.16 -1.70
N ASN A 236 7.88 -32.75 -2.36
CA ASN A 236 6.78 -32.04 -1.68
C ASN A 236 5.81 -32.93 -0.86
N ASN A 237 5.48 -32.50 0.38
CA ASN A 237 4.42 -33.04 1.27
C ASN A 237 3.14 -32.15 1.35
N TYR A 238 2.96 -31.13 0.51
CA TYR A 238 1.70 -30.35 0.46
C TYR A 238 1.23 -30.07 -0.96
N ASP A 239 -0.09 -30.12 -1.15
CA ASP A 239 -0.75 -30.04 -2.44
C ASP A 239 -1.10 -28.57 -2.79
N LYS A 240 -0.61 -28.10 -3.95
CA LYS A 240 -0.85 -26.74 -4.44
C LYS A 240 -1.89 -26.78 -5.56
N GLY A 241 -3.04 -26.18 -5.31
CA GLY A 241 -4.11 -26.14 -6.29
C GLY A 241 -3.82 -25.25 -7.51
N PRO A 242 -4.59 -25.42 -8.60
CA PRO A 242 -4.38 -24.71 -9.87
C PRO A 242 -4.59 -23.20 -9.80
N GLY A 243 -5.20 -22.70 -8.71
CA GLY A 243 -5.54 -21.30 -8.54
C GLY A 243 -6.82 -20.91 -9.27
N LEU A 244 -7.03 -19.60 -9.44
CA LEU A 244 -8.13 -19.07 -10.25
C LEU A 244 -7.58 -18.72 -11.62
N TRP A 245 -8.31 -19.07 -12.67
CA TRP A 245 -8.01 -18.58 -14.01
C TRP A 245 -8.16 -17.06 -14.05
N ILE A 246 -7.18 -16.37 -14.64
CA ILE A 246 -7.17 -14.92 -14.81
C ILE A 246 -6.79 -14.64 -16.26
N PHE A 247 -7.55 -13.78 -16.92
CA PHE A 247 -7.31 -13.37 -18.29
C PHE A 247 -5.92 -12.71 -18.44
N ASN A 248 -5.19 -13.12 -19.47
CA ASN A 248 -3.87 -12.57 -19.78
C ASN A 248 -4.01 -11.32 -20.65
N ASN A 249 -3.84 -10.15 -20.04
CA ASN A 249 -3.97 -8.85 -20.72
C ASN A 249 -2.99 -8.64 -21.89
N LYS A 250 -1.98 -9.50 -22.10
CA LYS A 250 -1.12 -9.44 -23.29
C LYS A 250 -1.87 -9.73 -24.59
N TYR A 251 -2.89 -10.58 -24.54
CA TYR A 251 -3.65 -10.98 -25.73
C TYR A 251 -4.43 -9.81 -26.35
N LEU A 252 -4.69 -8.74 -25.57
CA LEU A 252 -5.32 -7.51 -26.07
C LEU A 252 -4.46 -6.73 -27.08
N LYS A 253 -3.19 -7.13 -27.26
CA LYS A 253 -2.29 -6.58 -28.29
C LYS A 253 -2.25 -7.42 -29.55
N GLU A 254 -2.86 -8.61 -29.54
CA GLU A 254 -2.81 -9.56 -30.65
C GLU A 254 -4.06 -9.41 -31.51
N HIS A 255 -3.88 -8.97 -32.75
CA HIS A 255 -4.99 -8.70 -33.67
C HIS A 255 -5.88 -9.93 -33.90
N GLU A 256 -5.29 -11.10 -34.17
CA GLU A 256 -6.04 -12.36 -34.39
C GLU A 256 -6.92 -12.73 -33.19
N TYR A 257 -6.39 -12.61 -31.97
CA TYR A 257 -7.16 -12.87 -30.75
C TYR A 257 -8.33 -11.88 -30.61
N CYS A 258 -8.08 -10.58 -30.82
CA CYS A 258 -9.10 -9.55 -30.70
C CYS A 258 -10.22 -9.74 -31.73
N GLU A 259 -9.91 -10.03 -32.98
CA GLU A 259 -10.91 -10.34 -34.00
C GLU A 259 -11.69 -11.63 -33.69
N GLY A 260 -11.02 -12.65 -33.14
CA GLY A 260 -11.67 -13.86 -32.64
C GLY A 260 -12.72 -13.58 -31.56
N VAL A 261 -12.40 -12.72 -30.59
CA VAL A 261 -13.35 -12.30 -29.54
C VAL A 261 -14.50 -11.48 -30.13
N LYS A 262 -14.24 -10.52 -31.05
CA LYS A 262 -15.29 -9.74 -31.72
C LYS A 262 -16.24 -10.63 -32.52
N SER A 263 -15.71 -11.60 -33.25
CA SER A 263 -16.48 -12.60 -34.00
C SER A 263 -17.34 -13.43 -33.05
N LEU A 264 -16.79 -13.86 -31.91
CA LEU A 264 -17.51 -14.64 -30.91
C LEU A 264 -18.66 -13.85 -30.29
N ILE A 265 -18.46 -12.57 -29.97
CA ILE A 265 -19.52 -11.67 -29.49
C ILE A 265 -20.61 -11.53 -30.56
N SER A 266 -20.24 -11.23 -31.80
CA SER A 266 -21.21 -11.04 -32.89
C SER A 266 -22.04 -12.30 -33.15
N LYS A 267 -21.41 -13.48 -33.20
CA LYS A 267 -22.09 -14.77 -33.35
C LYS A 267 -23.00 -15.09 -32.16
N SER A 268 -22.67 -14.63 -30.95
CA SER A 268 -23.47 -14.89 -29.76
C SER A 268 -24.83 -14.20 -29.79
N LEU A 269 -25.00 -13.12 -30.57
CA LEU A 269 -26.25 -12.36 -30.68
C LEU A 269 -27.34 -13.13 -31.45
N ALA A 270 -26.94 -14.08 -32.30
CA ALA A 270 -27.87 -14.99 -32.99
C ALA A 270 -28.44 -16.08 -32.06
N CYS A 271 -27.91 -16.21 -30.84
CA CYS A 271 -28.41 -17.18 -29.86
C CYS A 271 -29.82 -16.74 -29.38
N PRO A 272 -30.83 -17.63 -29.39
CA PRO A 272 -32.18 -17.29 -28.91
C PRO A 272 -32.21 -16.73 -27.48
N LEU A 273 -31.30 -17.20 -26.62
CA LEU A 273 -31.16 -16.74 -25.24
C LEU A 273 -30.88 -15.24 -25.12
N TYR A 274 -30.30 -14.61 -26.13
CA TYR A 274 -30.09 -13.15 -26.12
C TYR A 274 -31.41 -12.39 -25.98
N LYS A 275 -32.49 -12.90 -26.58
CA LYS A 275 -33.82 -12.29 -26.54
C LYS A 275 -34.69 -12.81 -25.40
N THR A 276 -34.56 -14.10 -25.03
CA THR A 276 -35.45 -14.74 -24.07
C THR A 276 -34.90 -14.77 -22.64
N GLU A 277 -33.59 -14.92 -22.47
CA GLU A 277 -32.93 -15.16 -21.18
C GLU A 277 -31.58 -14.45 -21.11
N GLN A 278 -31.60 -13.11 -21.14
CA GLN A 278 -30.42 -12.29 -21.37
C GLN A 278 -29.32 -12.47 -20.30
N LEU A 279 -29.69 -12.74 -19.04
CA LEU A 279 -28.74 -13.02 -17.96
C LEU A 279 -27.96 -14.31 -18.19
N ILE A 280 -28.63 -15.36 -18.69
CA ILE A 280 -28.02 -16.65 -19.00
C ILE A 280 -27.16 -16.52 -20.26
N TRP A 281 -27.64 -15.79 -21.28
CA TRP A 281 -26.84 -15.45 -22.45
C TRP A 281 -25.54 -14.75 -22.08
N TRP A 282 -25.58 -13.76 -21.18
CA TRP A 282 -24.38 -13.03 -20.74
C TRP A 282 -23.35 -13.94 -20.07
N ASP A 283 -23.80 -14.81 -19.16
CA ASP A 283 -22.92 -15.78 -18.51
C ASP A 283 -22.31 -16.77 -19.52
N ASN A 284 -23.10 -17.23 -20.49
CA ASN A 284 -22.63 -18.09 -21.57
C ASN A 284 -21.60 -17.41 -22.47
N LEU A 285 -21.81 -16.14 -22.83
CA LEU A 285 -20.86 -15.35 -23.61
C LEU A 285 -19.51 -15.25 -22.87
N LYS A 286 -19.53 -14.86 -21.60
CA LYS A 286 -18.31 -14.76 -20.78
C LYS A 286 -17.60 -16.10 -20.65
N TYR A 287 -18.34 -17.19 -20.46
CA TYR A 287 -17.78 -18.53 -20.42
C TYR A 287 -17.11 -18.92 -21.74
N ARG A 288 -17.75 -18.65 -22.89
CA ARG A 288 -17.17 -18.89 -24.21
C ARG A 288 -15.90 -18.07 -24.46
N ILE A 289 -15.89 -16.80 -24.07
CA ILE A 289 -14.68 -15.95 -24.13
C ILE A 289 -13.56 -16.54 -23.28
N LYS A 290 -13.87 -17.00 -22.06
CA LYS A 290 -12.91 -17.67 -21.18
C LYS A 290 -12.34 -18.93 -21.83
N GLN A 291 -13.19 -19.81 -22.39
CA GLN A 291 -12.73 -21.01 -23.08
C GLN A 291 -11.87 -20.69 -24.30
N PHE A 292 -12.30 -19.74 -25.14
CA PHE A 292 -11.52 -19.26 -26.27
C PHE A 292 -10.14 -18.75 -25.84
N SER A 293 -10.08 -18.00 -24.74
CA SER A 293 -8.83 -17.47 -24.18
C SER A 293 -7.92 -18.56 -23.59
N ILE A 294 -8.50 -19.61 -22.99
CA ILE A 294 -7.76 -20.77 -22.49
C ILE A 294 -7.17 -21.55 -23.66
N LEU A 295 -7.96 -21.82 -24.70
CA LEU A 295 -7.51 -22.51 -25.91
C LEU A 295 -6.44 -21.71 -26.64
N HIS A 296 -6.60 -20.38 -26.75
CA HIS A 296 -5.56 -19.51 -27.30
C HIS A 296 -4.27 -19.59 -26.51
N ALA A 297 -4.36 -19.57 -25.17
CA ALA A 297 -3.20 -19.72 -24.29
C ALA A 297 -2.52 -21.08 -24.43
N GLN A 298 -3.30 -22.16 -24.55
CA GLN A 298 -2.78 -23.52 -24.76
C GLN A 298 -2.12 -23.63 -26.13
N LYS A 299 -2.75 -23.17 -27.20
CA LYS A 299 -2.18 -23.13 -28.56
C LYS A 299 -0.87 -22.35 -28.59
N ARG A 300 -0.84 -21.15 -28.01
CA ARG A 300 0.37 -20.33 -27.87
C ARG A 300 1.47 -21.08 -27.12
N ARG A 301 1.15 -21.69 -25.99
CA ARG A 301 2.14 -22.42 -25.17
C ARG A 301 2.67 -23.65 -25.89
N ILE A 302 1.81 -24.42 -26.56
CA ILE A 302 2.20 -25.58 -27.35
C ILE A 302 3.11 -25.13 -28.48
N GLN A 303 2.72 -24.09 -29.23
CA GLN A 303 3.53 -23.56 -30.31
C GLN A 303 4.89 -23.05 -29.82
N GLU A 304 4.94 -22.29 -28.72
CA GLU A 304 6.20 -21.86 -28.11
C GLU A 304 7.08 -23.04 -27.65
N GLN A 305 6.50 -24.10 -27.08
CA GLN A 305 7.25 -25.29 -26.67
C GLN A 305 7.69 -26.16 -27.86
N ASP A 306 6.84 -26.30 -28.87
CA ASP A 306 7.12 -27.07 -30.08
C ASP A 306 8.22 -26.38 -30.88
N ASP A 307 8.17 -25.06 -31.05
CA ASP A 307 9.21 -24.29 -31.73
C ASP A 307 10.57 -24.51 -31.03
N PHE A 308 10.60 -24.46 -29.70
CA PHE A 308 11.82 -24.74 -28.92
C PHE A 308 12.32 -26.17 -29.10
N TRP A 309 11.44 -27.16 -28.92
CA TRP A 309 11.83 -28.56 -29.01
C TRP A 309 12.18 -28.97 -30.44
N GLN A 310 11.56 -28.39 -31.46
CA GLN A 310 11.93 -28.58 -32.87
C GLN A 310 13.34 -28.08 -33.14
N ILE A 311 13.68 -26.87 -32.66
CA ILE A 311 15.04 -26.35 -32.76
C ILE A 311 16.02 -27.28 -32.04
N GLN A 312 15.74 -27.68 -30.80
CA GLN A 312 16.61 -28.59 -30.03
C GLN A 312 16.77 -29.98 -30.67
N THR A 313 15.69 -30.53 -31.22
CA THR A 313 15.69 -31.86 -31.87
C THR A 313 16.43 -31.82 -33.20
N ALA A 314 16.18 -30.78 -34.01
CA ALA A 314 16.90 -30.58 -35.27
C ALA A 314 18.39 -30.36 -35.02
N LEU A 315 18.76 -29.55 -34.01
CA LEU A 315 20.16 -29.33 -33.64
C LEU A 315 20.84 -30.65 -33.22
N ASN A 316 20.18 -31.45 -32.39
CA ASN A 316 20.67 -32.78 -32.01
C ASN A 316 20.79 -33.73 -33.21
N PHE A 317 19.83 -33.71 -34.13
CA PHE A 317 19.86 -34.52 -35.35
C PHE A 317 21.06 -34.15 -36.22
N HIS A 318 21.26 -32.86 -36.50
CA HIS A 318 22.37 -32.39 -37.33
C HIS A 318 23.72 -32.60 -36.65
N TYR A 319 23.83 -32.45 -35.32
CA TYR A 319 25.02 -32.83 -34.57
C TYR A 319 25.31 -34.33 -34.65
N THR A 320 24.28 -35.17 -34.50
CA THR A 320 24.45 -36.63 -34.62
C THR A 320 24.86 -37.03 -36.04
N LYS A 321 24.25 -36.41 -37.06
CA LYS A 321 24.56 -36.64 -38.48
C LYS A 321 25.96 -36.17 -38.84
N ALA A 322 26.42 -35.05 -38.28
CA ALA A 322 27.79 -34.56 -38.44
C ALA A 322 28.85 -35.53 -37.87
N ASN A 323 28.48 -36.42 -36.93
CA ASN A 323 29.36 -37.47 -36.42
C ASN A 323 29.40 -38.73 -37.27
N THR A 324 28.42 -38.92 -38.17
CA THR A 324 28.31 -40.14 -38.99
C THR A 324 28.68 -39.91 -40.45
N VAL A 325 28.46 -38.69 -40.97
CA VAL A 325 28.70 -38.31 -42.36
C VAL A 325 30.06 -37.63 -42.51
N LYS A 326 30.87 -38.09 -43.45
CA LYS A 326 32.15 -37.46 -43.82
C LYS A 326 31.89 -36.18 -44.63
N ASP A 327 32.68 -35.13 -44.39
CA ASP A 327 32.58 -33.82 -45.09
C ASP A 327 31.20 -33.14 -44.97
N TYR A 328 30.58 -33.24 -43.78
CA TYR A 328 29.26 -32.70 -43.47
C TYR A 328 29.21 -31.15 -43.52
N ASP A 329 28.22 -30.57 -44.20
CA ASP A 329 27.98 -29.12 -44.22
C ASP A 329 27.31 -28.61 -42.94
N TYR A 330 27.99 -27.70 -42.24
CA TYR A 330 27.57 -27.14 -40.96
C TYR A 330 26.60 -25.95 -41.07
N SER A 331 26.25 -25.50 -42.29
CA SER A 331 25.36 -24.35 -42.54
C SER A 331 24.04 -24.44 -41.75
N GLU A 332 23.41 -25.61 -41.74
CA GLU A 332 22.16 -25.88 -41.00
C GLU A 332 22.33 -25.76 -39.48
N ILE A 333 23.50 -26.18 -38.94
CA ILE A 333 23.79 -26.05 -37.52
C ILE A 333 23.92 -24.57 -37.14
N TYR A 334 24.57 -23.76 -37.98
CA TYR A 334 24.66 -22.31 -37.76
C TYR A 334 23.29 -21.63 -37.84
N GLU A 335 22.44 -22.00 -38.80
CA GLU A 335 21.10 -21.44 -38.92
C GLU A 335 20.22 -21.78 -37.70
N LEU A 336 20.25 -23.04 -37.25
CA LEU A 336 19.53 -23.48 -36.06
C LEU A 336 20.04 -22.82 -34.78
N LYS A 337 21.35 -22.59 -34.65
CA LYS A 337 21.91 -21.80 -33.54
C LYS A 337 21.41 -20.36 -33.56
N ASN A 338 21.34 -19.72 -34.71
CA ASN A 338 20.78 -18.36 -34.83
C ASN A 338 19.29 -18.32 -34.44
N LYS A 339 18.51 -19.34 -34.84
CA LYS A 339 17.10 -19.47 -34.41
C LYS A 339 16.98 -19.68 -32.89
N LEU A 340 17.86 -20.49 -32.30
CA LEU A 340 17.92 -20.69 -30.85
C LEU A 340 18.29 -19.40 -30.11
N GLU A 341 19.27 -18.64 -30.61
CA GLU A 341 19.66 -17.34 -30.04
C GLU A 341 18.48 -16.35 -30.07
N GLN A 342 17.75 -16.28 -31.18
CA GLN A 342 16.56 -15.43 -31.29
C GLN A 342 15.47 -15.85 -30.29
N TYR A 343 15.26 -17.15 -30.11
CA TYR A 343 14.30 -17.68 -29.13
C TYR A 343 14.74 -17.37 -27.69
N GLU A 344 16.00 -17.62 -27.33
CA GLU A 344 16.57 -17.28 -26.01
C GLU A 344 16.46 -15.77 -25.75
N LYS A 345 16.70 -14.94 -26.76
CA LYS A 345 16.52 -13.49 -26.69
C LYS A 345 15.05 -13.08 -26.47
N GLN A 346 14.11 -13.70 -27.17
CA GLN A 346 12.67 -13.44 -26.97
C GLN A 346 12.18 -13.90 -25.59
N ILE A 347 12.69 -15.03 -25.08
CA ILE A 347 12.45 -15.46 -23.70
C ILE A 347 13.02 -14.43 -22.73
N CYS A 348 14.26 -13.98 -22.95
CA CYS A 348 14.92 -12.97 -22.15
C CYS A 348 14.08 -11.69 -22.14
N ASP A 349 13.70 -11.16 -23.29
CA ASP A 349 12.83 -9.99 -23.45
C ASP A 349 11.45 -10.20 -22.79
N GLY A 350 10.88 -11.39 -22.90
CA GLY A 350 9.60 -11.77 -22.30
C GLY A 350 9.68 -11.92 -20.78
N ALA A 351 10.78 -12.47 -20.25
CA ALA A 351 11.11 -12.57 -18.84
C ALA A 351 11.43 -11.19 -18.28
N ILE A 352 12.15 -10.34 -19.02
CA ILE A 352 12.39 -8.91 -18.80
C ILE A 352 11.05 -8.14 -18.76
N LEU A 353 10.10 -8.43 -19.64
CA LEU A 353 8.79 -7.78 -19.67
C LEU A 353 7.87 -8.26 -18.53
N ARG A 354 7.89 -9.56 -18.20
CA ARG A 354 7.19 -10.15 -17.04
C ARG A 354 7.81 -9.68 -15.72
N SER A 355 9.12 -9.48 -15.72
CA SER A 355 9.90 -8.82 -14.68
C SER A 355 9.91 -7.30 -14.82
N LYS A 356 9.20 -6.67 -15.77
CA LYS A 356 9.20 -5.21 -15.94
C LYS A 356 10.59 -4.54 -15.79
N THR A 357 11.67 -5.17 -16.24
CA THR A 357 13.04 -4.68 -16.08
C THR A 357 13.46 -4.00 -17.36
N ARG A 358 12.81 -2.89 -17.75
CA ARG A 358 12.97 -2.43 -19.13
C ARG A 358 14.30 -1.77 -19.44
N ASP A 359 15.12 -1.40 -18.44
CA ASP A 359 16.47 -0.82 -18.64
C ASP A 359 17.27 -0.83 -17.31
N ALA A 360 18.58 -0.58 -17.37
CA ALA A 360 19.40 -0.20 -16.20
C ALA A 360 18.87 1.06 -15.47
N LEU A 361 18.01 1.86 -16.12
CA LEU A 361 17.26 2.95 -15.51
C LEU A 361 16.04 2.48 -14.71
N ASP A 362 15.51 1.29 -14.99
CA ASP A 362 14.42 0.66 -14.22
C ASP A 362 14.96 -0.19 -13.06
N THR A 363 16.23 -0.63 -13.07
CA THR A 363 16.89 -1.28 -11.93
C THR A 363 17.10 -0.35 -10.74
N ASP A 364 17.26 0.94 -11.01
CA ASP A 364 17.27 2.01 -10.00
C ASP A 364 15.86 2.46 -9.56
N LYS A 365 14.78 1.95 -10.19
CA LYS A 365 13.40 2.31 -9.84
C LYS A 365 12.75 1.31 -8.90
N CYS A 366 11.90 1.82 -7.99
CA CYS A 366 11.03 0.99 -7.15
C CYS A 366 9.87 0.38 -7.96
N SER A 367 10.19 -0.42 -8.99
CA SER A 367 9.21 -0.98 -9.92
C SER A 367 8.40 -2.11 -9.27
N ARG A 368 7.24 -2.46 -9.85
CA ARG A 368 6.40 -3.57 -9.38
C ARG A 368 7.17 -4.90 -9.34
N TYR A 369 8.20 -5.05 -10.17
CA TYR A 369 9.09 -6.20 -10.14
C TYR A 369 10.02 -6.21 -8.94
N PHE A 370 10.73 -5.12 -8.66
CA PHE A 370 11.56 -5.03 -7.45
C PHE A 370 10.75 -5.25 -6.17
N LEU A 371 9.54 -4.70 -6.11
CA LEU A 371 8.61 -4.92 -4.99
C LEU A 371 8.02 -6.34 -4.96
N ASN A 372 8.06 -7.09 -6.07
CA ASN A 372 7.63 -8.49 -6.13
C ASN A 372 8.79 -9.45 -5.83
N LEU A 373 10.03 -9.12 -6.21
CA LEU A 373 11.25 -9.80 -5.76
C LEU A 373 11.37 -9.75 -4.23
N GLU A 374 10.95 -8.65 -3.61
CA GLU A 374 10.83 -8.48 -2.15
C GLU A 374 9.65 -9.24 -1.50
N LYS A 375 8.65 -9.68 -2.27
CA LYS A 375 7.48 -10.37 -1.72
C LYS A 375 7.75 -11.86 -1.52
N PHE A 376 8.58 -12.17 -0.52
CA PHE A 376 8.53 -13.44 0.22
C PHE A 376 7.23 -13.65 1.01
N LYS A 377 6.24 -12.75 0.88
CA LYS A 377 4.97 -12.83 1.61
C LYS A 377 4.05 -13.97 1.15
N GLN A 378 4.37 -14.69 0.07
CA GLN A 378 3.55 -15.85 -0.31
C GLN A 378 3.60 -16.95 0.75
N GLU A 379 4.74 -17.17 1.42
CA GLU A 379 4.84 -18.12 2.54
C GLU A 379 4.03 -17.68 3.77
N SER A 380 3.95 -16.37 4.02
CA SER A 380 3.11 -15.83 5.09
C SER A 380 1.60 -16.08 4.87
N ASN A 381 1.18 -16.36 3.63
CA ASN A 381 -0.21 -16.65 3.28
C ASN A 381 -0.48 -18.15 3.04
N ILE A 382 0.54 -19.02 3.06
CA ILE A 382 0.31 -20.46 3.02
C ILE A 382 -0.26 -20.89 4.37
N VAL A 383 -1.41 -21.55 4.33
CA VAL A 383 -2.05 -22.17 5.48
C VAL A 383 -1.58 -23.62 5.52
N LYS A 384 -0.69 -23.94 6.45
CA LYS A 384 -0.19 -25.32 6.63
C LYS A 384 -1.02 -26.08 7.67
N ILE A 385 -1.44 -25.38 8.72
CA ILE A 385 -2.11 -25.93 9.89
C ILE A 385 -3.19 -24.93 10.33
N LEU A 386 -4.37 -25.42 10.74
CA LEU A 386 -5.39 -24.66 11.44
C LEU A 386 -5.77 -25.35 12.76
N LYS A 387 -6.12 -24.55 13.78
CA LYS A 387 -6.73 -25.04 15.03
C LYS A 387 -8.26 -24.94 14.91
N LYS A 388 -8.95 -26.02 15.26
CA LYS A 388 -10.42 -26.04 15.40
C LYS A 388 -10.83 -25.38 16.72
N SER A 389 -12.14 -25.15 16.88
CA SER A 389 -12.72 -24.56 18.09
C SER A 389 -12.56 -25.42 19.35
N ASP A 390 -12.37 -26.74 19.20
CA ASP A 390 -12.15 -27.69 20.30
C ASP A 390 -10.66 -27.85 20.67
N GLY A 391 -9.75 -27.11 20.02
CA GLY A 391 -8.31 -27.17 20.23
C GLY A 391 -7.57 -28.20 19.35
N SER A 392 -8.28 -29.06 18.61
CA SER A 392 -7.66 -30.00 17.68
C SER A 392 -7.05 -29.33 16.45
N ILE A 393 -6.11 -29.99 15.78
CA ILE A 393 -5.34 -29.46 14.66
C ILE A 393 -5.70 -30.17 13.35
N VAL A 394 -5.88 -29.41 12.27
CA VAL A 394 -5.99 -29.93 10.89
C VAL A 394 -4.80 -29.49 10.05
N ASN A 395 -4.30 -30.39 9.20
CA ASN A 395 -3.12 -30.16 8.36
C ASN A 395 -3.29 -30.64 6.90
N SER A 396 -4.33 -31.42 6.59
CA SER A 396 -4.62 -31.84 5.22
C SER A 396 -5.39 -30.75 4.48
N THR A 397 -5.16 -30.63 3.17
CA THR A 397 -5.83 -29.59 2.34
C THR A 397 -7.37 -29.71 2.38
N PRO A 398 -7.98 -30.91 2.26
CA PRO A 398 -9.42 -31.06 2.38
C PRO A 398 -9.98 -30.60 3.73
N GLU A 399 -9.36 -31.03 4.84
CA GLU A 399 -9.80 -30.62 6.20
C GLU A 399 -9.65 -29.11 6.42
N ILE A 400 -8.56 -28.50 5.94
CA ILE A 400 -8.35 -27.06 6.01
C ILE A 400 -9.45 -26.30 5.26
N LEU A 401 -9.84 -26.78 4.07
CA LEU A 401 -10.93 -26.18 3.29
C LEU A 401 -12.28 -26.35 3.99
N GLU A 402 -12.55 -27.52 4.56
CA GLU A 402 -13.78 -27.79 5.30
C GLU A 402 -13.90 -26.90 6.54
N GLU A 403 -12.84 -26.77 7.33
CA GLU A 403 -12.81 -25.89 8.51
C GLU A 403 -12.99 -24.42 8.11
N CYS A 404 -12.39 -24.00 6.98
CA CYS A 404 -12.64 -22.67 6.43
C CYS A 404 -14.12 -22.47 6.05
N VAL A 405 -14.73 -23.43 5.34
CA VAL A 405 -16.15 -23.37 4.95
C VAL A 405 -17.03 -23.31 6.20
N LYS A 406 -16.79 -24.16 7.19
CA LYS A 406 -17.53 -24.18 8.46
C LYS A 406 -17.46 -22.84 9.18
N PHE A 407 -16.26 -22.31 9.36
CA PHE A 407 -16.04 -21.02 10.03
C PHE A 407 -16.75 -19.87 9.31
N TYR A 408 -16.56 -19.72 7.99
CA TYR A 408 -17.14 -18.61 7.24
C TYR A 408 -18.64 -18.77 7.02
N THR A 409 -19.16 -19.99 6.88
CA THR A 409 -20.61 -20.23 6.85
C THR A 409 -21.24 -19.72 8.13
N LYS A 410 -20.71 -20.10 9.31
CA LYS A 410 -21.20 -19.59 10.60
C LYS A 410 -21.09 -18.07 10.69
N LEU A 411 -19.99 -17.47 10.21
CA LEU A 411 -19.81 -16.02 10.23
C LEU A 411 -20.87 -15.29 9.38
N TYR A 412 -21.27 -15.85 8.24
CA TYR A 412 -22.22 -15.21 7.32
C TYR A 412 -23.67 -15.71 7.46
N THR A 413 -23.97 -16.55 8.44
CA THR A 413 -25.36 -16.87 8.81
C THR A 413 -26.03 -15.65 9.43
N ASN A 414 -27.31 -15.45 9.12
CA ASN A 414 -28.09 -14.38 9.72
C ASN A 414 -28.31 -14.63 11.23
N GLU A 415 -28.32 -13.57 12.02
CA GLU A 415 -28.66 -13.63 13.45
C GLU A 415 -29.93 -12.80 13.66
N PRO A 416 -30.84 -13.21 14.57
CA PRO A 416 -32.05 -12.45 14.83
C PRO A 416 -31.72 -11.06 15.37
N ILE A 417 -32.47 -10.07 14.92
CA ILE A 417 -32.39 -8.70 15.40
C ILE A 417 -33.59 -8.42 16.30
N ASN A 418 -33.38 -7.68 17.38
CA ASN A 418 -34.47 -7.19 18.21
C ASN A 418 -35.18 -6.02 17.50
N GLU A 419 -36.40 -6.27 17.01
CA GLU A 419 -37.18 -5.28 16.25
C GLU A 419 -37.57 -4.06 17.09
N VAL A 420 -37.83 -4.22 18.39
CA VAL A 420 -38.12 -3.10 19.29
C VAL A 420 -36.93 -2.15 19.37
N ASN A 421 -35.72 -2.70 19.54
CA ASN A 421 -34.50 -1.90 19.56
C ASN A 421 -34.19 -1.31 18.18
N GLN A 422 -34.47 -2.03 17.07
CA GLN A 422 -34.34 -1.49 15.72
C GLN A 422 -35.24 -0.26 15.52
N ASN A 423 -36.51 -0.34 15.90
CA ASN A 423 -37.44 0.79 15.77
C ASN A 423 -36.97 1.98 16.63
N LYS A 424 -36.53 1.73 17.87
CA LYS A 424 -35.91 2.77 18.72
C LYS A 424 -34.72 3.45 18.05
N LEU A 425 -33.87 2.71 17.34
CA LEU A 425 -32.76 3.28 16.58
C LEU A 425 -33.25 4.18 15.43
N PHE A 426 -34.30 3.76 14.72
CA PHE A 426 -34.82 4.47 13.56
C PHE A 426 -35.66 5.69 13.94
N ASP A 427 -36.37 5.66 15.07
CA ASP A 427 -37.18 6.78 15.54
C ASP A 427 -36.33 8.02 15.85
N LEU A 428 -35.08 7.81 16.27
CA LEU A 428 -34.12 8.89 16.54
C LEU A 428 -33.52 9.52 15.28
N ILE A 429 -33.68 8.89 14.11
CA ILE A 429 -33.14 9.42 12.85
C ILE A 429 -34.13 10.44 12.27
N THR A 430 -33.70 11.70 12.25
CA THR A 430 -34.43 12.82 11.66
C THR A 430 -33.94 13.17 10.25
N ASP A 431 -32.65 12.95 9.97
CA ASP A 431 -32.05 13.28 8.69
C ASP A 431 -32.55 12.34 7.58
N GLN A 432 -33.09 12.92 6.52
CA GLN A 432 -33.56 12.22 5.33
C GLN A 432 -33.10 12.95 4.08
N LEU A 433 -33.05 12.23 2.97
CA LEU A 433 -32.81 12.86 1.67
C LEU A 433 -33.98 13.77 1.29
N ASP A 434 -33.66 14.93 0.75
CA ASP A 434 -34.65 15.74 0.05
C ASP A 434 -35.18 14.99 -1.20
N GLU A 435 -36.34 15.43 -1.67
CA GLU A 435 -37.04 14.77 -2.78
C GLU A 435 -36.19 14.75 -4.07
N ALA A 436 -35.41 15.80 -4.33
CA ALA A 436 -34.58 15.90 -5.53
C ALA A 436 -33.43 14.89 -5.51
N LYS A 437 -32.74 14.74 -4.38
CA LYS A 437 -31.65 13.77 -4.18
C LYS A 437 -32.17 12.34 -4.17
N SER A 438 -33.31 12.11 -3.54
CA SER A 438 -33.98 10.81 -3.58
C SER A 438 -34.30 10.40 -5.02
N LYS A 439 -34.96 11.29 -5.80
CA LYS A 439 -35.26 11.07 -7.23
C LYS A 439 -34.00 10.87 -8.08
N TYR A 440 -32.92 11.59 -7.80
CA TYR A 440 -31.65 11.40 -8.49
C TYR A 440 -31.06 10.00 -8.27
N CYS A 441 -31.05 9.50 -7.03
CA CYS A 441 -30.60 8.14 -6.76
C CYS A 441 -31.49 7.09 -7.47
N ASP A 442 -32.80 7.35 -7.55
CA ASP A 442 -33.81 6.46 -8.12
C ASP A 442 -33.92 6.50 -9.66
N SER A 443 -33.26 7.44 -10.32
CA SER A 443 -33.33 7.60 -11.78
C SER A 443 -32.81 6.36 -12.54
N ASP A 444 -33.14 6.23 -13.82
CA ASP A 444 -32.55 5.18 -14.66
C ASP A 444 -31.02 5.26 -14.73
N ILE A 445 -30.36 4.11 -14.69
CA ILE A 445 -28.91 4.02 -14.91
C ILE A 445 -28.64 4.23 -16.38
N SER A 446 -27.64 5.06 -16.71
CA SER A 446 -27.22 5.25 -18.10
C SER A 446 -25.98 4.43 -18.46
N ILE A 447 -25.81 4.13 -19.75
CA ILE A 447 -24.57 3.52 -20.27
C ILE A 447 -23.33 4.36 -19.97
N HIS A 448 -23.46 5.70 -19.95
CA HIS A 448 -22.39 6.62 -19.62
C HIS A 448 -21.93 6.48 -18.16
N GLU A 449 -22.85 6.31 -17.22
CA GLU A 449 -22.51 6.02 -15.82
C GLU A 449 -21.76 4.69 -15.67
N LEU A 450 -22.20 3.64 -16.39
CA LEU A 450 -21.50 2.35 -16.39
C LEU A 450 -20.07 2.47 -16.96
N TYR A 451 -19.90 3.22 -18.06
CA TYR A 451 -18.56 3.46 -18.63
C TYR A 451 -17.68 4.29 -17.69
N ASN A 452 -18.21 5.34 -17.06
CA ASN A 452 -17.47 6.15 -16.09
C ASN A 452 -17.05 5.33 -14.87
N SER A 453 -17.92 4.44 -14.41
CA SER A 453 -17.59 3.45 -13.38
C SER A 453 -16.40 2.59 -13.79
N LEU A 454 -16.44 1.98 -14.99
CA LEU A 454 -15.37 1.15 -15.52
C LEU A 454 -14.05 1.93 -15.71
N LYS A 455 -14.09 3.11 -16.32
CA LYS A 455 -12.95 3.99 -16.57
C LYS A 455 -12.26 4.42 -15.27
N GLY A 456 -13.04 4.64 -14.22
CA GLY A 456 -12.54 4.97 -12.88
C GLY A 456 -11.93 3.79 -12.11
N MET A 457 -11.97 2.55 -12.63
CA MET A 457 -11.40 1.39 -11.96
C MET A 457 -9.88 1.29 -12.15
N LYS A 458 -9.19 0.79 -11.12
CA LYS A 458 -7.75 0.58 -11.17
C LYS A 458 -7.38 -0.69 -11.96
N LYS A 459 -6.56 -0.51 -13.01
CA LYS A 459 -5.97 -1.58 -13.82
C LYS A 459 -5.02 -2.49 -13.02
N GLY A 460 -4.85 -3.73 -13.46
CA GLY A 460 -3.90 -4.72 -12.91
C GLY A 460 -4.28 -5.28 -11.54
N LYS A 461 -5.59 -5.27 -11.22
CA LYS A 461 -6.20 -5.87 -10.03
C LYS A 461 -6.77 -7.25 -10.35
N SER A 462 -6.86 -8.11 -9.33
CA SER A 462 -7.38 -9.47 -9.49
C SER A 462 -8.89 -9.45 -9.80
N PRO A 463 -9.34 -10.18 -10.83
CA PRO A 463 -10.76 -10.35 -11.14
C PRO A 463 -11.45 -11.36 -10.20
N GLY A 464 -12.74 -11.57 -10.41
CA GLY A 464 -13.52 -12.61 -9.73
C GLY A 464 -13.38 -13.99 -10.37
N PRO A 465 -14.26 -14.96 -10.02
CA PRO A 465 -14.25 -16.32 -10.54
C PRO A 465 -14.27 -16.46 -12.08
N ASP A 466 -14.87 -15.49 -12.79
CA ASP A 466 -14.90 -15.52 -14.26
C ASP A 466 -13.52 -15.21 -14.88
N GLY A 467 -12.62 -14.56 -14.14
CA GLY A 467 -11.26 -14.25 -14.55
C GLY A 467 -11.11 -13.06 -15.52
N LEU A 468 -12.20 -12.39 -15.91
CA LEU A 468 -12.15 -11.27 -16.85
C LEU A 468 -11.72 -9.97 -16.15
N THR A 469 -10.74 -9.28 -16.73
CA THR A 469 -10.06 -8.13 -16.11
C THR A 469 -10.71 -6.79 -16.48
N VAL A 470 -10.40 -5.73 -15.73
CA VAL A 470 -10.81 -4.36 -16.07
C VAL A 470 -10.31 -3.96 -17.46
N GLU A 471 -9.09 -4.35 -17.80
CA GLU A 471 -8.49 -4.09 -19.11
C GLU A 471 -9.25 -4.77 -20.26
N PHE A 472 -9.77 -5.98 -20.03
CA PHE A 472 -10.61 -6.67 -21.01
C PHE A 472 -11.88 -5.86 -21.30
N TYR A 473 -12.64 -5.48 -20.26
CA TYR A 473 -13.86 -4.70 -20.44
C TYR A 473 -13.60 -3.32 -21.07
N LEU A 474 -12.50 -2.65 -20.69
CA LEU A 474 -12.12 -1.38 -21.30
C LEU A 474 -11.79 -1.50 -22.78
N HIS A 475 -11.13 -2.59 -23.19
CA HIS A 475 -10.72 -2.80 -24.57
C HIS A 475 -11.90 -3.12 -25.49
N PHE A 476 -12.87 -3.89 -25.01
CA PHE A 476 -14.05 -4.30 -25.79
C PHE A 476 -15.32 -3.49 -25.48
N TRP A 477 -15.21 -2.37 -24.74
CA TRP A 477 -16.37 -1.60 -24.28
C TRP A 477 -17.24 -1.09 -25.44
N ASP A 478 -16.63 -0.65 -26.53
CA ASP A 478 -17.35 -0.10 -27.69
C ASP A 478 -18.32 -1.12 -28.32
N ILE A 479 -18.10 -2.41 -28.08
CA ILE A 479 -18.96 -3.49 -28.56
C ILE A 479 -19.81 -4.05 -27.42
N LEU A 480 -19.21 -4.34 -26.26
CA LEU A 480 -19.90 -4.98 -25.12
C LEU A 480 -20.80 -4.02 -24.33
N GLY A 481 -20.53 -2.72 -24.36
CA GLY A 481 -21.14 -1.74 -23.46
C GLY A 481 -22.65 -1.66 -23.60
N GLN A 482 -23.17 -1.67 -24.83
CA GLN A 482 -24.62 -1.63 -25.09
C GLN A 482 -25.32 -2.90 -24.61
N TYR A 483 -24.71 -4.08 -24.83
CA TYR A 483 -25.29 -5.35 -24.38
C TYR A 483 -25.23 -5.50 -22.88
N TYR A 484 -24.14 -5.06 -22.26
CA TYR A 484 -24.01 -5.03 -20.81
C TYR A 484 -25.04 -4.08 -20.18
N PHE A 485 -25.31 -2.93 -20.79
CA PHE A 485 -26.37 -2.02 -20.36
C PHE A 485 -27.74 -2.71 -20.34
N GLN A 486 -28.09 -3.42 -21.42
CA GLN A 486 -29.35 -4.20 -21.46
C GLN A 486 -29.40 -5.30 -20.40
N VAL A 487 -28.27 -5.99 -20.15
CA VAL A 487 -28.17 -6.96 -19.05
C VAL A 487 -28.47 -6.30 -17.70
N ILE A 488 -27.98 -5.08 -17.45
CA ILE A 488 -28.30 -4.33 -16.22
C ILE A 488 -29.79 -3.98 -16.13
N SER A 489 -30.40 -3.51 -17.21
CA SER A 489 -31.84 -3.24 -17.24
C SER A 489 -32.65 -4.50 -16.92
N ASN A 490 -32.32 -5.62 -17.56
CA ASN A 490 -32.99 -6.91 -17.32
C ASN A 490 -32.77 -7.43 -15.88
N MET A 491 -31.57 -7.22 -15.31
CA MET A 491 -31.31 -7.53 -13.90
C MET A 491 -32.21 -6.73 -12.95
N GLN A 492 -32.41 -5.43 -13.24
CA GLN A 492 -33.26 -4.55 -12.44
C GLN A 492 -34.74 -4.93 -12.56
N GLU A 493 -35.22 -5.26 -13.76
CA GLU A 493 -36.59 -5.73 -14.01
C GLU A 493 -36.90 -7.05 -13.32
N LEU A 494 -36.01 -8.04 -13.43
CA LEU A 494 -36.18 -9.36 -12.81
C LEU A 494 -35.90 -9.35 -11.30
N GLY A 495 -35.25 -8.30 -10.78
CA GLY A 495 -34.83 -8.25 -9.39
C GLY A 495 -33.77 -9.31 -9.06
N GLU A 496 -32.84 -9.61 -9.97
CA GLU A 496 -31.85 -10.67 -9.80
C GLU A 496 -30.54 -10.46 -10.56
N LEU A 497 -29.42 -10.90 -9.98
CA LEU A 497 -28.12 -10.95 -10.66
C LEU A 497 -28.03 -12.15 -11.62
N SER A 498 -27.13 -12.09 -12.62
CA SER A 498 -26.74 -13.30 -13.34
C SER A 498 -26.05 -14.32 -12.41
N ASN A 499 -26.12 -15.60 -12.77
CA ASN A 499 -25.58 -16.69 -11.93
C ASN A 499 -24.08 -16.54 -11.65
N SER A 500 -23.31 -16.03 -12.61
CA SER A 500 -21.89 -15.77 -12.40
C SER A 500 -21.65 -14.56 -11.49
N MET A 501 -22.49 -13.52 -11.53
CA MET A 501 -22.38 -12.33 -10.66
C MET A 501 -22.74 -12.62 -9.20
N LYS A 502 -23.61 -13.61 -8.94
CA LYS A 502 -23.93 -14.07 -7.58
C LYS A 502 -22.74 -14.72 -6.86
N ARG A 503 -21.73 -15.19 -7.61
CA ARG A 503 -20.60 -15.98 -7.08
C ARG A 503 -19.39 -15.11 -6.77
N GLY A 504 -18.79 -15.30 -5.60
CA GLY A 504 -17.51 -14.72 -5.22
C GLY A 504 -16.48 -15.76 -4.79
N THR A 505 -15.20 -15.38 -4.78
CA THR A 505 -14.15 -16.19 -4.13
C THR A 505 -13.49 -15.41 -3.01
N ILE A 506 -13.55 -15.91 -1.79
CA ILE A 506 -12.88 -15.33 -0.62
C ILE A 506 -11.41 -15.75 -0.62
N SER A 507 -10.52 -14.77 -0.74
CA SER A 507 -9.09 -14.93 -0.53
C SER A 507 -8.75 -14.52 0.90
N LEU A 508 -7.96 -15.33 1.60
CA LEU A 508 -7.58 -15.09 2.99
C LEU A 508 -6.25 -14.34 3.09
N PHE A 509 -6.20 -13.35 3.96
CA PHE A 509 -4.99 -12.59 4.27
C PHE A 509 -4.76 -12.53 5.78
N PHE A 510 -3.59 -12.98 6.24
CA PHE A 510 -3.26 -12.95 7.65
C PHE A 510 -3.06 -11.49 8.12
N LYS A 511 -3.70 -11.11 9.23
CA LYS A 511 -3.66 -9.73 9.77
C LYS A 511 -2.30 -9.33 10.35
N LYS A 512 -1.31 -10.24 10.37
CA LYS A 512 0.03 -10.04 10.96
C LYS A 512 -0.01 -9.71 12.46
N ARG A 513 -1.02 -10.24 13.15
CA ARG A 513 -1.23 -10.15 14.60
C ARG A 513 -2.03 -11.38 15.02
N GLY A 514 -1.73 -11.91 16.20
CA GLY A 514 -2.36 -13.12 16.75
C GLY A 514 -1.73 -14.41 16.21
N ASP A 515 -2.30 -15.55 16.61
CA ASP A 515 -1.89 -16.88 16.14
C ASP A 515 -2.35 -17.10 14.70
N LYS A 516 -1.42 -17.49 13.81
CA LYS A 516 -1.68 -17.74 12.38
C LYS A 516 -2.53 -19.01 12.17
N THR A 517 -2.56 -19.92 13.14
CA THR A 517 -3.37 -21.14 13.08
C THR A 517 -4.86 -20.89 13.34
N GLU A 518 -5.24 -19.69 13.78
CA GLU A 518 -6.64 -19.35 14.09
C GLU A 518 -7.30 -18.51 13.00
N LEU A 519 -8.42 -18.98 12.42
CA LEU A 519 -9.14 -18.29 11.34
C LEU A 519 -9.66 -16.88 11.70
N ARG A 520 -9.91 -16.60 12.99
CA ARG A 520 -10.32 -15.26 13.44
C ARG A 520 -9.30 -14.17 13.10
N ASN A 521 -8.01 -14.52 13.04
CA ASN A 521 -6.89 -13.63 12.73
C ASN A 521 -6.65 -13.45 11.22
N TRP A 522 -7.48 -14.06 10.38
CA TRP A 522 -7.48 -13.87 8.93
C TRP A 522 -8.56 -12.89 8.50
N ARG A 523 -8.25 -12.14 7.44
CA ARG A 523 -9.16 -11.20 6.79
C ARG A 523 -9.70 -11.83 5.50
N PRO A 524 -11.02 -12.01 5.35
CA PRO A 524 -11.61 -12.42 4.09
C PRO A 524 -11.64 -11.23 3.12
N ILE A 525 -11.19 -11.44 1.88
CA ILE A 525 -11.38 -10.49 0.78
C ILE A 525 -12.13 -11.20 -0.34
N SER A 526 -13.31 -10.71 -0.68
CA SER A 526 -14.14 -11.23 -1.76
C SER A 526 -13.63 -10.75 -3.12
N LEU A 527 -13.13 -11.69 -3.92
CA LEU A 527 -12.88 -11.50 -5.34
C LEU A 527 -14.20 -11.63 -6.09
N LEU A 528 -14.73 -10.49 -6.54
CA LEU A 528 -15.99 -10.38 -7.31
C LEU A 528 -15.68 -10.09 -8.79
N ASN A 529 -16.56 -10.55 -9.68
CA ASN A 529 -16.40 -10.34 -11.13
C ASN A 529 -16.42 -8.84 -11.48
N VAL A 530 -15.76 -8.47 -12.57
CA VAL A 530 -15.62 -7.05 -12.94
C VAL A 530 -16.95 -6.46 -13.40
N ASP A 531 -17.77 -7.22 -14.11
CA ASP A 531 -19.12 -6.79 -14.48
C ASP A 531 -20.00 -6.50 -13.26
N TYR A 532 -20.01 -7.35 -12.23
CA TYR A 532 -20.64 -7.01 -10.94
C TYR A 532 -20.07 -5.71 -10.34
N LYS A 533 -18.75 -5.52 -10.43
CA LYS A 533 -18.08 -4.32 -9.89
C LYS A 533 -18.46 -3.05 -10.65
N ILE A 534 -18.78 -3.12 -11.95
CA ILE A 534 -19.19 -1.96 -12.73
C ILE A 534 -20.52 -1.46 -12.18
N PHE A 535 -21.51 -2.34 -12.07
CA PHE A 535 -22.82 -2.03 -11.51
C PHE A 535 -22.76 -1.51 -10.06
N SER A 536 -22.11 -2.26 -9.16
CA SER A 536 -22.00 -1.84 -7.75
C SER A 536 -21.21 -0.53 -7.58
N ARG A 537 -20.24 -0.23 -8.45
CA ARG A 537 -19.54 1.06 -8.45
C ARG A 537 -20.41 2.19 -8.95
N THR A 538 -21.28 1.96 -9.94
CA THR A 538 -22.23 2.97 -10.42
C THR A 538 -23.16 3.40 -9.28
N LEU A 539 -23.75 2.43 -8.56
CA LEU A 539 -24.56 2.72 -7.38
C LEU A 539 -23.74 3.45 -6.29
N ALA A 540 -22.48 3.08 -6.10
CA ALA A 540 -21.60 3.75 -5.13
C ALA A 540 -21.33 5.21 -5.50
N LEU A 541 -21.19 5.52 -6.80
CA LEU A 541 -20.98 6.89 -7.27
C LEU A 541 -22.21 7.76 -7.04
N ARG A 542 -23.41 7.22 -7.23
CA ARG A 542 -24.66 7.90 -6.85
C ARG A 542 -24.77 8.11 -5.35
N LEU A 543 -24.53 7.07 -4.56
CA LEU A 543 -24.60 7.19 -3.10
C LEU A 543 -23.59 8.22 -2.56
N LYS A 544 -22.41 8.32 -3.17
CA LYS A 544 -21.37 9.27 -2.77
C LYS A 544 -21.80 10.74 -2.91
N THR A 545 -22.75 11.08 -3.77
CA THR A 545 -23.21 12.47 -3.94
C THR A 545 -24.16 12.92 -2.83
N VAL A 546 -24.80 11.98 -2.12
CA VAL A 546 -25.82 12.27 -1.11
C VAL A 546 -25.42 11.84 0.32
N VAL A 547 -24.37 11.01 0.46
CA VAL A 547 -23.97 10.46 1.77
C VAL A 547 -23.63 11.52 2.83
N ALA A 548 -23.19 12.72 2.42
CA ALA A 548 -22.84 13.80 3.35
C ALA A 548 -24.05 14.36 4.11
N ASP A 549 -25.25 14.25 3.53
CA ASP A 549 -26.50 14.74 4.12
C ASP A 549 -27.04 13.81 5.21
N LEU A 550 -26.66 12.53 5.16
CA LEU A 550 -27.18 11.47 6.04
C LEU A 550 -26.23 11.11 7.19
N VAL A 551 -25.00 11.62 7.15
CA VAL A 551 -23.92 11.17 8.04
C VAL A 551 -23.39 12.36 8.82
N SER A 552 -23.44 12.29 10.15
CA SER A 552 -22.91 13.31 11.07
C SER A 552 -21.45 13.70 10.73
N PRO A 553 -21.04 14.98 10.90
CA PRO A 553 -19.66 15.45 10.70
C PRO A 553 -18.58 14.63 11.43
N ASP A 554 -18.94 13.91 12.51
CA ASP A 554 -18.00 13.11 13.31
C ASP A 554 -17.45 11.87 12.59
N GLN A 555 -18.14 11.41 11.54
CA GLN A 555 -17.74 10.26 10.74
C GLN A 555 -16.90 10.74 9.55
N SER A 556 -15.59 10.52 9.62
CA SER A 556 -14.65 11.02 8.61
C SER A 556 -14.44 10.07 7.42
N CYS A 557 -14.90 8.82 7.50
CA CYS A 557 -14.65 7.82 6.45
C CYS A 557 -15.68 7.86 5.33
N CYS A 558 -15.23 7.65 4.09
CA CYS A 558 -16.04 7.53 2.87
C CYS A 558 -16.89 8.75 2.47
N VAL A 559 -16.91 9.83 3.25
CA VAL A 559 -17.61 11.07 2.91
C VAL A 559 -16.67 12.05 2.18
N PRO A 560 -17.05 12.57 1.00
CA PRO A 560 -16.25 13.55 0.27
C PRO A 560 -15.92 14.79 1.13
N GLY A 561 -14.70 15.32 0.99
CA GLY A 561 -14.26 16.52 1.71
C GLY A 561 -13.86 16.31 3.18
N ARG A 562 -14.14 15.14 3.76
CA ARG A 562 -13.71 14.78 5.12
C ARG A 562 -12.31 14.14 5.10
N ASP A 563 -11.57 14.34 6.18
CA ASP A 563 -10.16 13.96 6.28
C ASP A 563 -9.88 13.23 7.59
N ILE A 564 -9.35 12.00 7.49
CA ILE A 564 -9.00 11.16 8.64
C ILE A 564 -8.13 11.89 9.68
N ALA A 565 -7.30 12.85 9.24
CA ALA A 565 -6.42 13.59 10.14
C ALA A 565 -7.17 14.52 11.11
N THR A 566 -8.41 14.95 10.80
CA THR A 566 -9.20 15.78 11.72
C THR A 566 -9.57 15.04 12.99
N ASN A 567 -9.86 13.73 12.90
CA ASN A 567 -10.20 12.93 14.08
C ASN A 567 -9.00 12.78 15.02
N ILE A 568 -7.81 12.57 14.45
CA ILE A 568 -6.57 12.49 15.25
C ILE A 568 -6.26 13.85 15.88
N LEU A 569 -6.48 14.94 15.15
CA LEU A 569 -6.30 16.31 15.65
C LEU A 569 -7.22 16.59 16.84
N ASN A 570 -8.52 16.29 16.70
CA ASN A 570 -9.50 16.43 17.78
C ASN A 570 -9.09 15.62 19.03
N ILE A 571 -8.73 14.35 18.86
CA ILE A 571 -8.35 13.47 19.98
C ILE A 571 -7.05 13.93 20.65
N ARG A 572 -6.08 14.45 19.89
CA ARG A 572 -4.87 15.01 20.49
C ARG A 572 -5.20 16.25 21.32
N ASP A 573 -6.00 17.14 20.75
CA ASP A 573 -6.27 18.44 21.33
C ASP A 573 -7.19 18.37 22.54
N ILE A 574 -8.16 17.44 22.54
CA ILE A 574 -9.00 17.19 23.71
C ILE A 574 -8.20 16.63 24.89
N ILE A 575 -7.20 15.77 24.62
CA ILE A 575 -6.27 15.28 25.65
C ILE A 575 -5.44 16.44 26.17
N SER A 576 -4.78 17.21 25.30
CA SER A 576 -3.96 18.36 25.72
C SER A 576 -4.75 19.41 26.49
N PHE A 577 -6.03 19.62 26.13
CA PHE A 577 -6.90 20.55 26.84
C PHE A 577 -7.31 20.01 28.21
N ALA A 578 -7.69 18.73 28.30
CA ALA A 578 -8.02 18.09 29.57
C ALA A 578 -6.84 18.09 30.56
N GLU A 579 -5.61 17.87 30.08
CA GLU A 579 -4.39 17.97 30.88
C GLU A 579 -4.10 19.40 31.34
N LEU A 580 -4.33 20.39 30.47
CA LEU A 580 -4.03 21.80 30.77
C LEU A 580 -5.02 22.41 31.78
N GLU A 581 -6.31 22.09 31.65
CA GLU A 581 -7.38 22.59 32.50
C GLU A 581 -7.71 21.65 33.68
N ASP A 582 -6.97 20.54 33.82
CA ASP A 582 -7.17 19.49 34.83
C ASP A 582 -8.61 18.95 34.89
N LEU A 583 -9.19 18.68 33.71
CA LEU A 583 -10.57 18.21 33.56
C LEU A 583 -10.64 16.68 33.37
N PRO A 584 -11.64 15.99 33.94
CA PRO A 584 -11.74 14.54 33.81
C PRO A 584 -12.11 14.15 32.38
N LEU A 585 -11.27 13.34 31.72
CA LEU A 585 -11.49 12.84 30.37
C LEU A 585 -11.38 11.31 30.30
N TYR A 586 -12.44 10.70 29.81
CA TYR A 586 -12.54 9.27 29.51
C TYR A 586 -12.69 9.07 28.00
N LEU A 587 -11.67 8.49 27.36
CA LEU A 587 -11.67 8.16 25.94
C LEU A 587 -11.97 6.68 25.73
N LEU A 588 -13.25 6.36 25.49
CA LEU A 588 -13.71 4.99 25.27
C LEU A 588 -13.61 4.63 23.79
N LYS A 589 -12.73 3.69 23.45
CA LYS A 589 -12.53 3.16 22.10
C LYS A 589 -13.28 1.85 21.94
N LEU A 590 -14.17 1.80 20.95
CA LEU A 590 -14.96 0.62 20.62
C LEU A 590 -14.37 -0.10 19.40
N ASP A 591 -14.08 -1.40 19.52
CA ASP A 591 -13.63 -2.25 18.41
C ASP A 591 -14.82 -3.10 17.90
N ALA A 592 -15.29 -2.86 16.67
CA ALA A 592 -16.37 -3.66 16.10
C ALA A 592 -15.89 -5.05 15.65
N GLU A 593 -16.52 -6.11 16.15
CA GLU A 593 -16.19 -7.48 15.77
C GLU A 593 -16.60 -7.75 14.32
N LYS A 594 -15.62 -7.92 13.42
CA LYS A 594 -15.87 -8.31 12.01
C LYS A 594 -16.93 -7.39 11.33
N ALA A 595 -16.79 -6.08 11.53
CA ALA A 595 -17.74 -5.04 11.16
C ALA A 595 -18.47 -5.24 9.81
N PHE A 596 -17.73 -5.40 8.70
CA PHE A 596 -18.30 -5.60 7.36
C PHE A 596 -19.02 -6.95 7.18
N ASP A 597 -18.58 -7.96 7.92
CA ASP A 597 -19.04 -9.35 7.78
C ASP A 597 -20.34 -9.58 8.56
N ARG A 598 -20.63 -8.74 9.58
CA ARG A 598 -21.80 -8.86 10.46
C ARG A 598 -23.02 -8.03 10.06
N VAL A 599 -22.90 -7.09 9.10
CA VAL A 599 -24.03 -6.24 8.68
C VAL A 599 -25.22 -7.09 8.21
N SER A 600 -26.35 -6.99 8.91
CA SER A 600 -27.61 -7.61 8.51
C SER A 600 -28.21 -6.92 7.29
N HIS A 601 -28.63 -7.71 6.29
CA HIS A 601 -29.23 -7.18 5.07
C HIS A 601 -30.59 -6.54 5.35
N GLY A 602 -31.45 -7.18 6.16
CA GLY A 602 -32.77 -6.65 6.51
C GLY A 602 -32.70 -5.29 7.20
N TYR A 603 -31.85 -5.18 8.23
CA TYR A 603 -31.58 -3.91 8.91
C TYR A 603 -31.09 -2.83 7.94
N MET A 604 -30.13 -3.16 7.09
CA MET A 604 -29.58 -2.22 6.10
C MET A 604 -30.66 -1.73 5.12
N PHE A 605 -31.53 -2.61 4.61
CA PHE A 605 -32.60 -2.20 3.71
C PHE A 605 -33.62 -1.30 4.41
N ASN A 606 -34.08 -1.68 5.61
CA ASN A 606 -35.02 -0.88 6.40
C ASN A 606 -34.45 0.52 6.71
N LEU A 607 -33.15 0.59 7.03
CA LEU A 607 -32.46 1.85 7.26
C LEU A 607 -32.38 2.72 6.00
N LEU A 608 -32.18 2.14 4.80
CA LEU A 608 -32.22 2.90 3.55
C LEU A 608 -33.62 3.47 3.29
N HIS A 609 -34.69 2.74 3.61
CA HIS A 609 -36.05 3.31 3.55
C HIS A 609 -36.19 4.48 4.54
N LYS A 610 -35.67 4.35 5.77
CA LYS A 610 -35.72 5.41 6.78
C LYS A 610 -34.97 6.68 6.35
N PHE A 611 -33.90 6.57 5.58
CA PHE A 611 -33.18 7.71 5.02
C PHE A 611 -33.87 8.36 3.80
N GLY A 612 -35.00 7.82 3.34
CA GLY A 612 -35.77 8.39 2.24
C GLY A 612 -35.25 8.04 0.84
N PHE A 613 -34.47 6.96 0.69
CA PHE A 613 -34.11 6.46 -0.65
C PHE A 613 -35.34 5.86 -1.36
N GLY A 614 -35.46 6.09 -2.66
CA GLY A 614 -36.51 5.51 -3.48
C GLY A 614 -36.41 3.98 -3.64
N GLU A 615 -37.54 3.34 -3.95
CA GLU A 615 -37.65 1.88 -4.07
C GLU A 615 -36.74 1.29 -5.15
N LYS A 616 -36.56 1.98 -6.29
CA LYS A 616 -35.74 1.45 -7.40
C LYS A 616 -34.27 1.43 -7.04
N PHE A 617 -33.77 2.44 -6.32
CA PHE A 617 -32.42 2.44 -5.76
C PHE A 617 -32.27 1.33 -4.73
N ILE A 618 -33.19 1.22 -3.76
CA ILE A 618 -33.14 0.18 -2.73
C ILE A 618 -33.20 -1.21 -3.34
N ASN A 619 -34.07 -1.45 -4.32
CA ASN A 619 -34.17 -2.72 -5.04
C ASN A 619 -32.87 -3.03 -5.80
N SER A 620 -32.23 -2.02 -6.41
CA SER A 620 -30.91 -2.18 -7.04
C SER A 620 -29.84 -2.62 -6.03
N ILE A 621 -29.90 -2.14 -4.78
CA ILE A 621 -29.03 -2.62 -3.69
C ILE A 621 -29.41 -4.03 -3.25
N LYS A 622 -30.70 -4.34 -3.06
CA LYS A 622 -31.21 -5.67 -2.69
C LYS A 622 -30.72 -6.74 -3.66
N ILE A 623 -30.74 -6.47 -4.97
CA ILE A 623 -30.25 -7.38 -6.01
C ILE A 623 -28.79 -7.77 -5.76
N LEU A 624 -27.93 -6.85 -5.30
CA LEU A 624 -26.53 -7.17 -5.01
C LEU A 624 -26.39 -8.28 -3.95
N TYR A 625 -27.35 -8.44 -3.05
CA TYR A 625 -27.28 -9.35 -1.90
C TYR A 625 -28.25 -10.54 -1.99
N LYS A 626 -29.08 -10.62 -3.04
CA LYS A 626 -30.01 -11.73 -3.27
C LYS A 626 -29.28 -13.00 -3.74
N ASP A 627 -29.49 -14.12 -3.05
CA ASP A 627 -28.99 -15.47 -3.39
C ASP A 627 -27.49 -15.56 -3.70
N ILE A 628 -26.70 -14.72 -3.04
CA ILE A 628 -25.25 -14.68 -3.25
C ILE A 628 -24.54 -15.83 -2.52
N ARG A 629 -23.49 -16.35 -3.17
CA ARG A 629 -22.68 -17.46 -2.66
C ARG A 629 -21.20 -17.16 -2.79
N SER A 630 -20.39 -17.69 -1.89
CA SER A 630 -18.93 -17.60 -1.99
C SER A 630 -18.26 -18.95 -1.74
N SER A 631 -17.09 -19.14 -2.35
CA SER A 631 -16.15 -20.20 -2.01
C SER A 631 -14.90 -19.60 -1.37
N VAL A 632 -14.20 -20.33 -0.51
CA VAL A 632 -12.92 -19.90 0.06
C VAL A 632 -11.78 -20.49 -0.76
N LYS A 633 -10.76 -19.68 -1.03
CA LYS A 633 -9.53 -20.10 -1.71
C LYS A 633 -8.38 -20.22 -0.71
N VAL A 634 -7.81 -21.43 -0.60
CA VAL A 634 -6.66 -21.74 0.26
C VAL A 634 -5.62 -22.49 -0.55
N ASN A 635 -4.35 -22.05 -0.50
CA ASN A 635 -3.21 -22.70 -1.18
C ASN A 635 -3.41 -22.99 -2.69
N GLY A 636 -4.30 -22.25 -3.36
CA GLY A 636 -4.63 -22.46 -4.79
C GLY A 636 -5.87 -23.33 -5.03
N HIS A 637 -6.36 -24.04 -4.00
CA HIS A 637 -7.61 -24.79 -4.04
C HIS A 637 -8.80 -23.91 -3.71
N VAL A 638 -9.97 -24.25 -4.25
CA VAL A 638 -11.23 -23.52 -4.04
C VAL A 638 -12.23 -24.49 -3.43
N SER A 639 -12.83 -24.10 -2.32
CA SER A 639 -13.82 -24.91 -1.61
C SER A 639 -15.17 -24.99 -2.35
N LEU A 640 -16.06 -25.85 -1.86
CA LEU A 640 -17.48 -25.76 -2.17
C LEU A 640 -18.04 -24.38 -1.77
N SER A 641 -19.07 -23.95 -2.49
CA SER A 641 -19.72 -22.66 -2.26
C SER A 641 -20.75 -22.73 -1.14
N PHE A 642 -20.82 -21.68 -0.32
CA PHE A 642 -21.79 -21.51 0.75
C PHE A 642 -22.54 -20.17 0.60
N PRO A 643 -23.77 -20.06 1.11
CA PRO A 643 -24.55 -18.83 1.05
C PRO A 643 -23.97 -17.72 1.94
N ILE A 644 -24.20 -16.47 1.55
CA ILE A 644 -23.86 -15.28 2.34
C ILE A 644 -25.16 -14.59 2.73
N LEU A 645 -25.62 -14.79 3.97
CA LEU A 645 -26.92 -14.31 4.46
C LEU A 645 -26.84 -13.00 5.26
N ARG A 646 -25.61 -12.55 5.55
CA ARG A 646 -25.27 -11.22 6.06
C ARG A 646 -23.88 -10.83 5.54
N SER A 647 -23.54 -9.55 5.61
CA SER A 647 -22.31 -8.88 5.13
C SER A 647 -22.54 -7.96 3.95
N VAL A 648 -21.84 -6.81 3.97
CA VAL A 648 -21.71 -5.93 2.81
C VAL A 648 -20.65 -6.39 1.79
N ARG A 649 -19.95 -7.51 2.02
CA ARG A 649 -18.83 -8.10 1.24
C ARG A 649 -17.60 -7.20 1.06
N GLN A 650 -16.50 -7.57 1.70
CA GLN A 650 -15.23 -6.84 1.57
C GLN A 650 -14.61 -6.99 0.16
N GLY A 651 -14.60 -5.90 -0.61
CA GLY A 651 -14.09 -5.89 -2.00
C GLY A 651 -15.12 -5.48 -3.05
N CYS A 652 -16.38 -5.27 -2.65
CA CYS A 652 -17.41 -4.63 -3.46
C CYS A 652 -17.28 -3.08 -3.37
N GLY A 653 -17.65 -2.39 -4.46
CA GLY A 653 -17.43 -0.95 -4.62
C GLY A 653 -18.28 -0.07 -3.70
N ILE A 654 -19.48 -0.53 -3.32
CA ILE A 654 -20.45 0.24 -2.52
C ILE A 654 -20.37 -0.06 -1.02
N SER A 655 -19.75 -1.17 -0.63
CA SER A 655 -19.82 -1.72 0.73
C SER A 655 -19.37 -0.76 1.82
N ALA A 656 -18.36 0.06 1.56
CA ALA A 656 -17.84 0.99 2.54
C ALA A 656 -18.83 2.14 2.85
N LEU A 657 -19.56 2.62 1.82
CA LEU A 657 -20.61 3.62 2.00
C LEU A 657 -21.82 3.04 2.73
N LEU A 658 -22.24 1.82 2.37
CA LEU A 658 -23.33 1.13 3.07
C LEU A 658 -22.98 0.87 4.53
N TYR A 659 -21.75 0.44 4.81
CA TYR A 659 -21.30 0.27 6.20
C TYR A 659 -21.37 1.57 7.00
N VAL A 660 -20.89 2.67 6.43
CA VAL A 660 -20.96 3.99 7.07
C VAL A 660 -22.41 4.38 7.38
N LEU A 661 -23.34 4.18 6.44
CA LEU A 661 -24.77 4.41 6.70
C LEU A 661 -25.29 3.54 7.84
N THR A 662 -24.96 2.24 7.86
CA THR A 662 -25.38 1.34 8.94
C THR A 662 -24.84 1.72 10.32
N SER A 663 -23.76 2.51 10.39
CA SER A 663 -23.19 3.01 11.65
C SER A 663 -23.82 4.31 12.15
N VAL A 664 -24.59 5.04 11.32
CA VAL A 664 -25.22 6.31 11.69
C VAL A 664 -26.09 6.18 12.95
N PRO A 665 -26.94 5.14 13.10
CA PRO A 665 -27.84 5.08 14.26
C PRO A 665 -27.11 4.89 15.59
N LEU A 666 -25.89 4.34 15.60
CA LEU A 666 -25.06 4.30 16.81
C LEU A 666 -24.69 5.71 17.28
N ASN A 667 -24.27 6.56 16.34
CA ASN A 667 -23.89 7.94 16.64
C ASN A 667 -25.10 8.72 17.17
N THR A 668 -26.23 8.65 16.46
CA THR A 668 -27.48 9.29 16.86
C THR A 668 -27.94 8.82 18.24
N LEU A 669 -27.93 7.51 18.49
CA LEU A 669 -28.34 6.95 19.78
C LEU A 669 -27.48 7.47 20.95
N ILE A 670 -26.16 7.56 20.77
CA ILE A 670 -25.26 8.08 21.80
C ILE A 670 -25.51 9.57 22.04
N LYS A 671 -25.67 10.36 20.98
CA LYS A 671 -25.88 11.81 21.09
C LYS A 671 -27.23 12.19 21.69
N SER A 672 -28.26 11.39 21.45
CA SER A 672 -29.61 11.63 21.97
C SER A 672 -29.82 11.14 23.40
N ASN A 673 -28.84 10.43 23.99
CA ASN A 673 -28.94 9.96 25.37
C ASN A 673 -28.43 11.02 26.35
N GLU A 674 -29.34 11.70 27.05
CA GLU A 674 -29.02 12.78 27.99
C GLU A 674 -28.15 12.33 29.18
N ASN A 675 -28.14 11.04 29.50
CA ASN A 675 -27.30 10.48 30.56
C ASN A 675 -25.83 10.34 30.13
N ILE A 676 -25.53 10.44 28.83
CA ILE A 676 -24.17 10.43 28.30
C ILE A 676 -23.66 11.86 28.21
N LYS A 677 -22.80 12.25 29.15
CA LYS A 677 -22.16 13.56 29.15
C LYS A 677 -20.86 13.49 28.34
N GLY A 678 -20.91 14.09 27.15
CA GLY A 678 -19.73 14.32 26.32
C GLY A 678 -18.77 15.33 26.95
N PHE A 679 -17.52 15.31 26.51
CA PHE A 679 -16.52 16.25 27.00
C PHE A 679 -16.73 17.66 26.41
N ALA A 680 -16.66 18.69 27.25
CA ALA A 680 -16.90 20.08 26.88
C ALA A 680 -15.76 20.64 26.01
N VAL A 681 -16.11 21.22 24.86
CA VAL A 681 -15.15 21.83 23.94
C VAL A 681 -15.07 23.33 24.22
N PRO A 682 -13.87 23.92 24.35
CA PRO A 682 -13.74 25.34 24.67
C PRO A 682 -14.36 26.24 23.59
N GLY A 683 -15.25 27.14 24.01
CA GLY A 683 -15.91 28.10 23.10
C GLY A 683 -16.94 27.49 22.15
N CYS A 684 -17.42 26.27 22.44
CA CYS A 684 -18.43 25.56 21.67
C CYS A 684 -19.59 25.15 22.58
N ASP A 685 -20.81 25.52 22.22
CA ASP A 685 -22.03 25.21 23.00
C ASP A 685 -22.41 23.72 22.95
N TYR A 686 -21.73 22.94 22.11
CA TYR A 686 -21.94 21.50 21.94
C TYR A 686 -20.79 20.69 22.53
N ASN A 687 -21.12 19.68 23.35
CA ASN A 687 -20.16 18.73 23.90
C ASN A 687 -19.72 17.73 22.83
N SER A 688 -18.41 17.54 22.65
CA SER A 688 -17.89 16.54 21.73
C SER A 688 -18.05 15.15 22.37
N THR A 689 -18.89 14.31 21.77
CA THR A 689 -19.17 12.97 22.31
C THR A 689 -18.60 11.83 21.45
N VAL A 690 -18.52 12.00 20.12
CA VAL A 690 -18.22 10.90 19.20
C VAL A 690 -17.17 11.30 18.16
N PHE A 691 -16.17 10.45 17.93
CA PHE A 691 -15.25 10.52 16.80
C PHE A 691 -15.23 9.18 16.06
N GLN A 692 -15.54 9.19 14.76
CA GLN A 692 -15.69 7.95 13.97
C GLN A 692 -14.89 7.96 12.67
N HIS A 693 -14.25 6.83 12.36
CA HIS A 693 -13.66 6.57 11.05
C HIS A 693 -13.98 5.13 10.62
N ALA A 694 -15.02 4.97 9.80
CA ALA A 694 -15.63 3.68 9.52
C ALA A 694 -16.03 3.00 10.83
N ASP A 695 -15.46 1.83 11.14
CA ASP A 695 -15.75 1.04 12.32
C ASP A 695 -15.01 1.53 13.57
N ASP A 696 -13.88 2.22 13.42
CA ASP A 696 -13.13 2.79 14.55
C ASP A 696 -13.94 3.93 15.19
N THR A 697 -14.54 3.67 16.36
CA THR A 697 -15.34 4.64 17.12
C THR A 697 -14.63 4.97 18.44
N THR A 698 -14.46 6.26 18.73
CA THR A 698 -13.95 6.76 20.01
C THR A 698 -14.96 7.73 20.60
N LEU A 699 -15.34 7.52 21.85
CA LEU A 699 -16.20 8.41 22.61
C LEU A 699 -15.36 9.24 23.56
N SER A 700 -15.65 10.54 23.65
CA SER A 700 -15.04 11.46 24.61
C SER A 700 -16.05 11.84 25.68
N LEU A 701 -15.82 11.37 26.91
CA LEU A 701 -16.78 11.42 28.00
C LEU A 701 -16.17 12.12 29.22
N SER A 702 -17.00 12.84 29.99
CA SER A 702 -16.55 13.65 31.12
C SER A 702 -16.56 12.93 32.47
N ASN A 703 -17.19 11.76 32.57
CA ASN A 703 -17.30 11.01 33.82
C ASN A 703 -17.49 9.50 33.58
N LEU A 704 -17.28 8.71 34.64
CA LEU A 704 -17.39 7.26 34.60
C LEU A 704 -18.83 6.74 34.38
N ASP A 705 -19.84 7.44 34.91
CA ASP A 705 -21.25 7.06 34.70
C ASP A 705 -21.62 7.10 33.22
N SER A 706 -21.12 8.10 32.49
CA SER A 706 -21.28 8.20 31.04
C SER A 706 -20.59 7.06 30.30
N VAL A 707 -19.48 6.52 30.82
CA VAL A 707 -18.81 5.33 30.24
C VAL A 707 -19.71 4.10 30.35
N ASN A 708 -20.29 3.88 31.53
CA ASN A 708 -21.20 2.77 31.78
C ASN A 708 -22.46 2.89 30.92
N GLU A 709 -23.06 4.08 30.88
CA GLU A 709 -24.26 4.34 30.08
C GLU A 709 -23.98 4.19 28.58
N ALA A 710 -22.81 4.62 28.11
CA ALA A 710 -22.40 4.43 26.72
C ALA A 710 -22.26 2.95 26.36
N LEU A 711 -21.68 2.12 27.24
CA LEU A 711 -21.57 0.68 27.04
C LEU A 711 -22.95 0.02 26.96
N SER A 712 -23.86 0.34 27.88
CA SER A 712 -25.26 -0.12 27.85
C SER A 712 -25.99 0.31 26.58
N THR A 713 -25.79 1.56 26.15
CA THR A 713 -26.37 2.11 24.91
C THR A 713 -25.86 1.38 23.68
N VAL A 714 -24.58 1.01 23.65
CA VAL A 714 -23.97 0.23 22.57
C VAL A 714 -24.57 -1.18 22.47
N GLU A 715 -24.98 -1.80 23.58
CA GLU A 715 -25.67 -3.10 23.57
C GLU A 715 -27.06 -3.02 22.92
N ILE A 716 -27.81 -1.93 23.17
CA ILE A 716 -29.08 -1.64 22.49
C ILE A 716 -28.83 -1.52 20.97
N TYR A 717 -27.81 -0.78 20.57
CA TYR A 717 -27.44 -0.68 19.16
C TYR A 717 -27.06 -2.06 18.56
N CYS A 718 -26.24 -2.86 19.25
CA CYS A 718 -25.83 -4.16 18.76
C CYS A 718 -27.02 -5.11 18.55
N SER A 719 -27.95 -5.15 19.51
CA SER A 719 -29.15 -5.98 19.42
C SER A 719 -30.15 -5.53 18.35
N GLY A 720 -30.26 -4.22 18.09
CA GLY A 720 -31.13 -3.64 17.05
C GLY A 720 -30.54 -3.62 15.63
N SER A 721 -29.22 -3.74 15.48
CA SER A 721 -28.53 -3.67 14.17
C SER A 721 -27.91 -5.00 13.71
N GLY A 722 -27.70 -5.95 14.61
CA GLY A 722 -26.89 -7.15 14.37
C GLY A 722 -25.37 -6.92 14.48
N GLY A 723 -24.95 -5.69 14.80
CA GLY A 723 -23.58 -5.34 15.14
C GLY A 723 -23.09 -6.06 16.41
N LYS A 724 -21.78 -6.06 16.63
CA LYS A 724 -21.18 -6.60 17.85
C LYS A 724 -19.86 -5.90 18.15
N ILE A 725 -19.63 -5.59 19.43
CA ILE A 725 -18.37 -5.03 19.90
C ILE A 725 -17.48 -6.13 20.48
N ASN A 726 -16.18 -6.01 20.25
CA ASN A 726 -15.15 -6.85 20.83
C ASN A 726 -14.67 -6.21 22.13
N ALA A 727 -15.18 -6.70 23.26
CA ALA A 727 -14.82 -6.27 24.61
C ALA A 727 -13.29 -6.33 24.85
N GLU A 728 -12.63 -7.44 24.49
CA GLU A 728 -11.18 -7.67 24.71
C GLU A 728 -10.27 -6.66 23.98
N LYS A 729 -10.77 -6.04 22.91
CA LYS A 729 -10.03 -5.06 22.11
C LYS A 729 -10.52 -3.63 22.28
N SER A 730 -11.67 -3.46 22.92
CA SER A 730 -12.15 -2.14 23.30
C SER A 730 -11.33 -1.64 24.48
N GLU A 731 -10.96 -0.37 24.42
CA GLU A 731 -9.94 0.22 25.29
C GLU A 731 -10.48 1.53 25.89
N LEU A 732 -10.24 1.77 27.17
CA LEU A 732 -10.55 3.02 27.84
C LEU A 732 -9.24 3.74 28.20
N LEU A 733 -8.99 4.92 27.63
CA LEU A 733 -7.86 5.77 28.00
C LEU A 733 -8.32 6.88 28.93
N LEU A 734 -7.57 7.09 30.02
CA LEU A 734 -7.83 8.14 31.01
C LEU A 734 -6.87 9.34 30.78
N ALA A 735 -7.37 10.55 30.98
CA ALA A 735 -6.59 11.80 30.91
C ALA A 735 -7.19 12.89 31.82
N GLY A 736 -6.41 13.93 32.10
CA GLY A 736 -6.67 14.98 33.08
C GLY A 736 -6.92 14.41 34.47
N SER A 737 -7.92 14.94 35.17
CA SER A 737 -8.31 14.50 36.53
C SER A 737 -9.20 13.24 36.56
N ALA A 738 -9.22 12.43 35.49
CA ALA A 738 -10.06 11.24 35.41
C ALA A 738 -9.69 10.20 36.48
N ALA A 739 -10.68 9.80 37.28
CA ALA A 739 -10.53 8.75 38.28
C ALA A 739 -10.32 7.38 37.61
N VAL A 740 -9.39 6.60 38.17
CA VAL A 740 -9.11 5.22 37.73
C VAL A 740 -10.27 4.32 38.15
N PRO A 741 -11.00 3.70 37.21
CA PRO A 741 -12.10 2.80 37.55
C PRO A 741 -11.57 1.45 38.05
N ASN A 742 -12.39 0.72 38.80
CA ASN A 742 -12.09 -0.66 39.14
C ASN A 742 -12.09 -1.52 37.86
N PRO A 743 -10.98 -2.19 37.49
CA PRO A 743 -10.88 -2.98 36.26
C PRO A 743 -11.93 -4.10 36.17
N ASP A 744 -12.36 -4.67 37.30
CA ASP A 744 -13.34 -5.76 37.32
C ASP A 744 -14.77 -5.28 37.02
N CYS A 745 -15.01 -3.97 37.06
CA CYS A 745 -16.34 -3.38 36.84
C CYS A 745 -16.59 -2.96 35.39
N LEU A 746 -15.58 -3.04 34.51
CA LEU A 746 -15.69 -2.60 33.12
C LEU A 746 -15.33 -3.73 32.14
N PRO A 747 -16.17 -4.01 31.13
CA PRO A 747 -15.89 -5.01 30.09
C PRO A 747 -14.88 -4.51 29.04
N VAL A 748 -13.98 -3.58 29.38
CA VAL A 748 -13.01 -2.97 28.46
C VAL A 748 -11.64 -2.83 29.11
N LYS A 749 -10.59 -2.85 28.29
CA LYS A 749 -9.22 -2.73 28.78
C LYS A 749 -8.90 -1.27 29.13
N VAL A 750 -8.65 -0.98 30.42
CA VAL A 750 -8.17 0.34 30.85
C VAL A 750 -6.69 0.50 30.47
N LEU A 751 -6.36 1.65 29.86
CA LEU A 751 -5.02 2.03 29.44
C LEU A 751 -4.58 3.29 30.18
N HIS A 752 -3.31 3.32 30.55
CA HIS A 752 -2.65 4.48 31.16
C HIS A 752 -1.57 5.01 30.22
N GLY A 753 -1.42 6.33 30.14
CA GLY A 753 -0.32 6.99 29.42
C GLY A 753 -0.54 7.15 27.91
N ALA A 754 -0.82 6.07 27.17
CA ALA A 754 -0.96 6.14 25.71
C ALA A 754 -1.89 5.08 25.12
N ALA A 755 -2.68 5.46 24.11
CA ALA A 755 -3.47 4.56 23.28
C ALA A 755 -3.29 4.87 21.79
N LYS A 756 -3.55 3.87 20.94
CA LYS A 756 -3.38 3.98 19.48
C LYS A 756 -4.69 4.34 18.78
N PHE A 757 -4.78 5.54 18.23
CA PHE A 757 -5.92 6.05 17.45
C PHE A 757 -5.54 6.17 15.99
N LEU A 758 -6.24 5.46 15.09
CA LEU A 758 -6.02 5.55 13.63
C LEU A 758 -4.54 5.46 13.23
N SER A 759 -3.81 4.55 13.89
CA SER A 759 -2.36 4.32 13.75
C SER A 759 -1.40 5.34 14.36
N VAL A 760 -1.88 6.29 15.16
CA VAL A 760 -1.08 7.27 15.92
C VAL A 760 -1.26 7.03 17.42
N TYR A 761 -0.18 6.98 18.19
CA TYR A 761 -0.24 6.90 19.64
C TYR A 761 -0.46 8.30 20.23
N LEU A 762 -1.49 8.46 21.05
CA LEU A 762 -1.85 9.69 21.77
C LEU A 762 -2.25 9.33 23.20
N GLY A 763 -2.06 10.27 24.13
CA GLY A 763 -2.36 10.10 25.55
C GLY A 763 -1.63 11.11 26.42
N PRO A 764 -1.89 11.09 27.74
CA PRO A 764 -1.32 12.04 28.68
C PRO A 764 0.20 11.90 28.88
N ASP A 765 0.76 10.71 28.63
CA ASP A 765 2.21 10.50 28.68
C ASP A 765 2.83 10.83 27.31
N GLU A 766 3.28 12.07 27.15
CA GLU A 766 3.91 12.56 25.93
C GLU A 766 5.15 11.73 25.55
N ALA A 767 5.95 11.30 26.52
CA ALA A 767 7.19 10.55 26.28
C ALA A 767 6.91 9.13 25.74
N MET A 768 5.91 8.45 26.32
CA MET A 768 5.44 7.15 25.84
C MET A 768 4.83 7.26 24.44
N CYS A 769 4.05 8.31 24.17
CA CYS A 769 3.47 8.58 22.86
C CYS A 769 4.55 8.83 21.81
N GLU A 770 5.54 9.66 22.13
CA GLU A 770 6.66 9.99 21.26
C GLU A 770 7.44 8.72 20.87
N ARG A 771 7.89 7.92 21.85
CA ARG A 771 8.64 6.69 21.59
C ARG A 771 7.82 5.69 20.75
N SER A 772 6.57 5.45 21.13
CA SER A 772 5.68 4.51 20.44
C SER A 772 5.45 4.89 18.97
N ASN A 773 5.34 6.19 18.68
CA ASN A 773 5.17 6.70 17.33
C ASN A 773 6.46 6.63 16.50
N TRP A 774 7.59 7.05 17.05
CA TRP A 774 8.81 7.31 16.28
C TRP A 774 9.79 6.12 16.23
N ASP A 775 9.93 5.32 17.29
CA ASP A 775 10.87 4.19 17.29
C ASP A 775 10.57 3.19 16.18
N SER A 776 9.30 2.83 16.04
CA SER A 776 8.85 1.89 15.01
C SER A 776 9.13 2.40 13.59
N LYS A 777 9.03 3.72 13.36
CA LYS A 777 9.28 4.37 12.07
C LYS A 777 10.76 4.45 11.76
N VAL A 778 11.56 4.90 12.72
CA VAL A 778 13.03 4.97 12.60
C VAL A 778 13.60 3.58 12.32
N ASN A 779 13.20 2.57 13.10
CA ASN A 779 13.65 1.19 12.91
C ASN A 779 13.21 0.62 11.56
N LYS A 780 11.98 0.90 11.13
CA LYS A 780 11.48 0.48 9.81
C LYS A 780 12.29 1.12 8.68
N ILE A 781 12.57 2.42 8.75
CA ILE A 781 13.42 3.12 7.77
C ILE A 781 14.81 2.50 7.75
N GLY A 782 15.43 2.25 8.91
CA GLY A 782 16.73 1.58 8.99
C GLY A 782 16.74 0.21 8.31
N ARG A 783 15.74 -0.64 8.56
CA ARG A 783 15.60 -1.96 7.91
C ARG A 783 15.47 -1.83 6.39
N ILE A 784 14.65 -0.90 5.91
CA ILE A 784 14.51 -0.63 4.48
C ILE A 784 15.86 -0.21 3.90
N LEU A 785 16.52 0.79 4.46
CA LEU A 785 17.79 1.29 3.94
C LEU A 785 18.90 0.22 3.96
N ASN A 786 18.97 -0.61 5.01
CA ASN A 786 19.95 -1.69 5.10
C ASN A 786 19.74 -2.76 4.01
N LEU A 787 18.48 -3.15 3.80
CA LEU A 787 18.12 -4.09 2.72
C LEU A 787 18.52 -3.54 1.34
N TRP A 788 18.23 -2.27 1.07
CA TRP A 788 18.53 -1.65 -0.23
C TRP A 788 20.01 -1.30 -0.41
N ARG A 789 20.78 -1.22 0.68
CA ARG A 789 22.23 -0.91 0.64
C ARG A 789 23.03 -1.98 -0.10
N GLN A 790 22.58 -3.23 -0.05
CA GLN A 790 23.25 -4.38 -0.65
C GLN A 790 23.19 -4.41 -2.19
N ARG A 791 22.48 -3.46 -2.83
CA ARG A 791 22.11 -3.54 -4.25
C ARG A 791 22.88 -2.61 -5.20
N GLY A 792 23.94 -1.95 -4.73
CA GLY A 792 24.81 -1.14 -5.62
C GLY A 792 24.11 0.01 -6.36
N LEU A 793 23.02 0.57 -5.80
CA LEU A 793 22.17 1.57 -6.47
C LEU A 793 22.91 2.86 -6.85
N GLN A 794 22.56 3.46 -7.99
CA GLN A 794 23.03 4.79 -8.35
C GLN A 794 22.40 5.87 -7.46
N LEU A 795 22.99 7.07 -7.44
CA LEU A 795 22.56 8.18 -6.58
C LEU A 795 21.07 8.55 -6.78
N ARG A 796 20.59 8.58 -8.04
CA ARG A 796 19.18 8.82 -8.36
C ARG A 796 18.26 7.72 -7.84
N GLY A 797 18.65 6.45 -8.00
CA GLY A 797 17.91 5.31 -7.46
C GLY A 797 17.81 5.34 -5.94
N LYS A 798 18.90 5.69 -5.25
CA LYS A 798 18.90 5.86 -3.79
C LYS A 798 17.92 6.94 -3.33
N VAL A 799 17.93 8.12 -3.96
CA VAL A 799 16.99 9.20 -3.63
C VAL A 799 15.54 8.79 -3.86
N LEU A 800 15.27 8.08 -4.96
CA LEU A 800 13.95 7.55 -5.25
C LEU A 800 13.46 6.56 -4.18
N ILE A 801 14.32 5.62 -3.75
CA ILE A 801 14.01 4.67 -2.67
C ILE A 801 13.73 5.41 -1.36
N VAL A 802 14.57 6.38 -1.00
CA VAL A 802 14.37 7.19 0.21
C VAL A 802 13.02 7.89 0.16
N ASN A 803 12.67 8.54 -0.95
CA ASN A 803 11.39 9.22 -1.10
C ASN A 803 10.19 8.28 -1.02
N ILE A 804 10.22 7.17 -1.78
CA ILE A 804 9.07 6.29 -1.96
C ILE A 804 8.88 5.32 -0.80
N MET A 805 9.96 4.79 -0.22
CA MET A 805 9.91 3.70 0.75
C MET A 805 10.20 4.15 2.18
N CYS A 806 10.96 5.22 2.37
CA CYS A 806 11.31 5.74 3.70
C CYS A 806 10.45 6.94 4.09
N LEU A 807 10.62 8.07 3.41
CA LEU A 807 10.00 9.36 3.76
C LEU A 807 8.47 9.32 3.64
N SER A 808 7.95 8.60 2.63
CA SER A 808 6.50 8.38 2.47
C SER A 808 5.81 7.81 3.72
N THR A 809 6.55 7.05 4.55
CA THR A 809 6.01 6.41 5.76
C THR A 809 5.83 7.37 6.94
N LEU A 810 6.43 8.56 6.85
CA LEU A 810 6.40 9.62 7.86
C LEU A 810 5.25 10.60 7.64
N TRP A 811 4.84 10.83 6.38
CA TRP A 811 3.90 11.90 6.01
C TRP A 811 2.60 11.88 6.80
N TYR A 812 1.99 10.71 6.99
CA TYR A 812 0.76 10.61 7.75
C TYR A 812 0.90 11.08 9.20
N LEU A 813 1.99 10.69 9.89
CA LEU A 813 2.25 11.06 11.27
C LEU A 813 2.61 12.54 11.40
N LEU A 814 3.47 13.05 10.51
CA LEU A 814 3.91 14.45 10.48
C LEU A 814 2.77 15.44 10.27
N ARG A 815 1.62 15.02 9.73
CA ARG A 815 0.44 15.89 9.60
C ARG A 815 -0.16 16.29 10.94
N VAL A 816 0.03 15.50 11.99
CA VAL A 816 -0.72 15.62 13.26
C VAL A 816 0.19 15.57 14.50
N VAL A 817 1.41 15.08 14.39
CA VAL A 817 2.39 15.00 15.49
C VAL A 817 3.69 15.69 15.10
N GLU A 818 4.38 16.27 16.07
CA GLU A 818 5.71 16.86 15.91
C GLU A 818 6.80 15.78 15.89
N ILE A 819 7.78 15.91 15.00
CA ILE A 819 8.95 15.02 15.03
C ILE A 819 9.94 15.49 16.11
N PRO A 820 10.37 14.61 17.02
CA PRO A 820 11.39 14.96 17.99
C PRO A 820 12.76 15.00 17.33
N GLN A 821 13.64 15.85 17.86
CA GLN A 821 14.96 16.11 17.28
C GLN A 821 15.79 14.82 17.13
N TRP A 822 15.78 13.94 18.14
CA TRP A 822 16.52 12.67 18.08
C TRP A 822 16.07 11.76 16.92
N ALA A 823 14.77 11.74 16.60
CA ALA A 823 14.23 10.92 15.54
C ALA A 823 14.59 11.50 14.17
N LEU A 824 14.49 12.82 14.03
CA LEU A 824 14.92 13.55 12.85
C LEU A 824 16.41 13.30 12.57
N ASP A 825 17.28 13.52 13.55
CA ASP A 825 18.73 13.34 13.42
C ASP A 825 19.07 11.90 13.01
N ARG A 826 18.42 10.90 13.60
CA ARG A 826 18.66 9.49 13.30
C ARG A 826 18.18 9.11 11.89
N ILE A 827 17.05 9.65 11.45
CA ILE A 827 16.51 9.46 10.09
C ILE A 827 17.43 10.12 9.08
N GLU A 828 17.79 11.39 9.27
CA GLU A 828 18.67 12.13 8.36
C GLU A 828 20.07 11.51 8.29
N LYS A 829 20.63 11.08 9.43
CA LYS A 829 21.90 10.35 9.48
C LYS A 829 21.84 9.05 8.68
N SER A 830 20.76 8.29 8.81
CA SER A 830 20.56 7.02 8.11
C SER A 830 20.39 7.23 6.61
N ILE A 831 19.62 8.24 6.19
CA ILE A 831 19.45 8.63 4.79
C ILE A 831 20.79 9.10 4.20
N ARG A 832 21.52 9.99 4.88
CA ARG A 832 22.82 10.49 4.45
C ARG A 832 23.83 9.34 4.31
N SER A 833 23.91 8.46 5.32
CA SER A 833 24.77 7.27 5.28
C SER A 833 24.43 6.37 4.09
N PHE A 834 23.15 6.16 3.79
CA PHE A 834 22.71 5.35 2.65
C PHE A 834 23.05 6.00 1.30
N ILE A 835 22.70 7.27 1.12
CA ILE A 835 22.94 8.04 -0.11
C ILE A 835 24.44 8.02 -0.46
N TRP A 836 25.31 8.25 0.53
CA TRP A 836 26.74 8.41 0.32
C TRP A 836 27.58 7.17 0.66
N ASN A 837 26.97 6.01 0.92
CA ASN A 837 27.69 4.79 1.33
C ASN A 837 28.62 5.00 2.53
N GLY A 838 28.19 5.81 3.51
CA GLY A 838 29.00 6.18 4.66
C GLY A 838 30.10 7.22 4.40
N LYS A 839 30.32 7.61 3.14
CA LYS A 839 31.32 8.63 2.77
C LYS A 839 30.78 10.05 3.01
N PRO A 840 31.67 11.06 3.10
CA PRO A 840 31.26 12.47 3.13
C PRO A 840 30.43 12.84 1.89
N PRO A 841 29.40 13.73 2.02
CA PRO A 841 28.62 14.20 0.89
C PRO A 841 29.50 14.94 -0.13
N LEU A 842 29.41 14.55 -1.40
CA LEU A 842 30.10 15.23 -2.50
C LEU A 842 29.33 16.47 -3.00
N ILE A 843 28.03 16.56 -2.64
CA ILE A 843 27.13 17.63 -3.07
C ILE A 843 26.56 18.31 -1.82
N LYS A 844 26.45 19.64 -1.86
CA LYS A 844 25.82 20.43 -0.79
C LYS A 844 24.38 19.96 -0.57
N GLY A 845 23.96 19.83 0.68
CA GLY A 845 22.62 19.32 1.05
C GLY A 845 21.46 20.07 0.36
N ARG A 846 21.55 21.39 0.18
CA ARG A 846 20.52 22.17 -0.53
C ARG A 846 20.34 21.74 -1.99
N SER A 847 21.43 21.36 -2.66
CA SER A 847 21.41 20.99 -4.08
C SER A 847 20.74 19.64 -4.30
N ILE A 848 20.83 18.70 -3.33
CA ILE A 848 20.16 17.40 -3.45
C ILE A 848 18.63 17.50 -3.33
N LEU A 849 18.14 18.52 -2.62
CA LEU A 849 16.71 18.79 -2.44
C LEU A 849 16.07 19.42 -3.68
N GLY A 850 16.85 20.14 -4.50
CA GLY A 850 16.35 20.86 -5.67
C GLY A 850 15.70 19.96 -6.72
N SER A 851 14.86 20.54 -7.59
CA SER A 851 14.24 19.80 -8.68
C SER A 851 15.28 19.32 -9.70
N THR A 852 14.94 18.25 -10.41
CA THR A 852 15.78 17.72 -11.49
C THR A 852 16.04 18.73 -12.60
N ASP A 853 15.10 19.66 -12.82
CA ASP A 853 15.18 20.66 -13.90
C ASP A 853 16.27 21.72 -13.63
N ILE A 854 16.58 21.98 -12.36
CA ILE A 854 17.65 22.90 -11.94
C ILE A 854 18.92 22.17 -11.49
N GLY A 855 19.07 20.88 -11.86
CA GLY A 855 20.25 20.06 -11.54
C GLY A 855 20.25 19.41 -10.16
N GLY A 856 19.13 19.43 -9.42
CA GLY A 856 18.96 18.71 -8.16
C GLY A 856 18.46 17.27 -8.33
N LEU A 857 18.18 16.57 -7.21
CA LEU A 857 17.76 15.16 -7.22
C LEU A 857 16.36 14.90 -6.66
N ASN A 858 15.58 15.94 -6.35
CA ASN A 858 14.24 15.83 -5.77
C ASN A 858 14.20 15.07 -4.44
N LEU A 859 15.25 15.10 -3.62
CA LEU A 859 15.18 14.50 -2.28
C LEU A 859 14.22 15.31 -1.40
N ASN A 860 13.21 14.67 -0.82
CA ASN A 860 12.29 15.37 0.07
C ASN A 860 12.96 15.69 1.42
N SER A 861 12.73 16.89 1.94
CA SER A 861 13.11 17.26 3.31
C SER A 861 11.96 16.96 4.28
N VAL A 862 12.28 16.31 5.39
CA VAL A 862 11.31 16.01 6.46
C VAL A 862 10.78 17.30 7.07
N ILE A 863 11.68 18.21 7.42
CA ILE A 863 11.35 19.51 8.05
C ILE A 863 10.49 20.35 7.11
N LEU A 864 10.89 20.53 5.84
CA LEU A 864 10.10 21.34 4.91
C LEU A 864 8.72 20.76 4.68
N LYS A 865 8.59 19.43 4.65
CA LYS A 865 7.29 18.78 4.50
C LYS A 865 6.40 18.96 5.74
N GLN A 866 6.98 18.90 6.93
CA GLN A 866 6.27 19.18 8.18
C GLN A 866 5.77 20.63 8.21
N LYS A 867 6.64 21.60 7.90
CA LYS A 867 6.24 23.01 7.78
C LYS A 867 5.09 23.18 6.80
N ALA A 868 5.17 22.55 5.62
CA ALA A 868 4.10 22.57 4.64
C ALA A 868 2.78 21.98 5.18
N PHE A 869 2.81 20.91 5.98
CA PHE A 869 1.61 20.38 6.62
C PHE A 869 1.03 21.32 7.67
N ARG A 870 1.88 22.02 8.44
CA ARG A 870 1.40 23.03 9.40
C ARG A 870 0.74 24.22 8.69
N LEU A 871 1.37 24.72 7.63
CA LEU A 871 0.80 25.78 6.78
C LEU A 871 -0.52 25.35 6.13
N HIS A 872 -0.64 24.08 5.73
CA HIS A 872 -1.89 23.55 5.21
C HIS A 872 -3.00 23.56 6.27
N TRP A 873 -2.71 23.20 7.52
CA TRP A 873 -3.69 23.31 8.62
C TRP A 873 -4.07 24.74 8.91
N LEU A 874 -3.11 25.66 8.90
CA LEU A 874 -3.38 27.08 9.06
C LEU A 874 -4.27 27.60 7.92
N SER A 875 -3.94 27.29 6.66
CA SER A 875 -4.77 27.64 5.52
C SER A 875 -6.19 27.08 5.65
N LYS A 876 -6.32 25.83 6.11
CA LYS A 876 -7.62 25.19 6.36
C LYS A 876 -8.41 25.91 7.46
N TYR A 877 -7.74 26.34 8.53
CA TYR A 877 -8.37 27.12 9.61
C TYR A 877 -8.96 28.42 9.09
N LEU A 878 -8.25 29.12 8.20
CA LEU A 878 -8.69 30.38 7.63
C LEU A 878 -9.80 30.21 6.57
N SER A 879 -9.80 29.09 5.82
CA SER A 879 -10.75 28.87 4.73
C SER A 879 -12.03 28.12 5.11
N CYS A 880 -12.00 27.28 6.16
CA CYS A 880 -13.15 26.45 6.53
C CYS A 880 -14.15 27.19 7.44
N PRO A 881 -15.45 26.89 7.36
CA PRO A 881 -16.45 27.41 8.30
C PRO A 881 -16.14 27.07 9.77
N ASN A 882 -16.70 27.83 10.71
CA ASN A 882 -16.43 27.70 12.15
C ASN A 882 -17.10 26.49 12.84
N ASN A 883 -17.78 25.62 12.11
CA ASN A 883 -18.57 24.51 12.66
C ASN A 883 -17.76 23.22 12.93
N PHE A 884 -16.43 23.22 12.80
CA PHE A 884 -15.61 22.05 13.06
C PHE A 884 -14.94 22.09 14.44
N ILE A 885 -15.04 21.01 15.21
CA ILE A 885 -14.48 20.88 16.58
C ILE A 885 -13.00 21.29 16.66
N TRP A 886 -12.16 20.83 15.73
CA TRP A 886 -10.73 21.17 15.75
C TRP A 886 -10.45 22.67 15.61
N LYS A 887 -11.37 23.47 15.03
CA LYS A 887 -11.22 24.93 14.97
C LYS A 887 -11.38 25.56 16.33
N TYR A 888 -12.30 25.06 17.16
CA TYR A 888 -12.51 25.56 18.53
C TYR A 888 -11.26 25.31 19.39
N PHE A 889 -10.72 24.09 19.35
CA PHE A 889 -9.44 23.80 20.01
C PHE A 889 -8.29 24.66 19.48
N MET A 890 -8.18 24.79 18.16
CA MET A 890 -7.14 25.62 17.55
C MET A 890 -7.27 27.09 17.99
N SER A 891 -8.47 27.65 18.00
CA SER A 891 -8.73 28.99 18.52
C SER A 891 -8.33 29.08 20.00
N TYR A 892 -8.79 28.16 20.85
CA TYR A 892 -8.43 28.13 22.27
C TYR A 892 -6.91 28.13 22.48
N PHE A 893 -6.18 27.20 21.83
CA PHE A 893 -4.73 27.11 22.01
C PHE A 893 -4.01 28.34 21.45
N LEU A 894 -4.46 28.91 20.33
CA LEU A 894 -3.87 30.14 19.80
C LEU A 894 -4.05 31.33 20.75
N LYS A 895 -5.18 31.41 21.48
CA LYS A 895 -5.43 32.46 22.49
C LYS A 895 -4.40 32.43 23.64
N LEU A 896 -3.86 31.27 23.98
CA LEU A 896 -2.83 31.15 25.02
C LEU A 896 -1.55 31.94 24.68
N TYR A 897 -1.35 32.29 23.41
CA TYR A 897 -0.26 33.19 23.01
C TYR A 897 -0.63 34.65 23.36
N LYS A 898 -0.14 35.14 24.51
CA LYS A 898 -0.25 36.55 24.94
C LYS A 898 -1.70 37.12 24.98
N ASN A 899 -2.72 36.26 25.10
CA ASN A 899 -4.13 36.67 25.13
C ASN A 899 -4.61 37.46 23.90
N TYR A 900 -3.93 37.37 22.76
CA TYR A 900 -4.48 37.92 21.53
C TYR A 900 -5.84 37.28 21.25
N LEU A 901 -6.84 38.10 20.94
CA LEU A 901 -8.11 37.62 20.40
C LEU A 901 -7.81 36.79 19.14
N CYS A 902 -8.53 35.67 18.98
CA CYS A 902 -8.26 34.65 17.96
C CYS A 902 -8.55 35.15 16.54
N SER A 903 -7.67 36.00 16.02
CA SER A 903 -7.87 36.71 14.76
C SER A 903 -6.75 36.47 13.75
N PHE A 904 -6.93 37.00 12.54
CA PHE A 904 -5.90 37.05 11.48
C PHE A 904 -4.63 37.80 11.94
N GLU A 905 -4.75 38.67 12.93
CA GLU A 905 -3.74 39.55 13.51
C GLU A 905 -2.53 38.76 14.01
N LEU A 906 -2.77 37.59 14.61
CA LEU A 906 -1.71 36.66 15.03
C LEU A 906 -0.81 36.24 13.89
N LEU A 907 -1.23 36.33 12.63
CA LEU A 907 -0.42 35.98 11.46
C LEU A 907 0.48 37.12 10.98
N PHE A 908 0.26 38.34 11.44
CA PHE A 908 0.99 39.51 10.93
C PHE A 908 2.03 40.04 11.93
N ILE A 909 2.09 39.47 13.14
CA ILE A 909 3.02 39.85 14.21
C ILE A 909 4.34 39.05 14.20
N ASN A 910 5.33 39.57 14.90
CA ASN A 910 6.55 38.84 15.24
C ASN A 910 6.37 38.03 16.53
N TYR A 911 6.59 36.71 16.45
CA TYR A 911 6.43 35.86 17.62
C TYR A 911 7.62 35.92 18.58
N SER A 912 7.31 36.07 19.87
CA SER A 912 8.27 35.96 20.97
C SER A 912 8.56 34.48 21.27
N LYS A 913 9.82 34.05 21.14
CA LYS A 913 10.23 32.64 21.39
C LYS A 913 9.86 32.14 22.79
N PRO A 914 10.04 32.90 23.88
CA PRO A 914 9.56 32.49 25.21
C PRO A 914 8.04 32.30 25.28
N ALA A 915 7.25 33.21 24.71
CA ALA A 915 5.79 33.15 24.78
C ALA A 915 5.22 31.95 23.99
N LEU A 916 5.89 31.53 22.93
CA LEU A 916 5.53 30.32 22.18
C LEU A 916 5.66 29.02 22.99
N LYS A 917 6.38 29.01 24.13
CA LYS A 917 6.56 27.82 24.96
C LYS A 917 5.29 27.38 25.69
N VAL A 918 4.32 28.28 25.87
CA VAL A 918 3.02 28.00 26.47
C VAL A 918 2.15 27.15 25.55
N LEU A 919 2.37 27.25 24.23
CA LEU A 919 1.60 26.51 23.23
C LEU A 919 2.02 25.04 23.17
N PRO A 920 1.07 24.11 22.94
CA PRO A 920 1.39 22.74 22.57
C PRO A 920 2.31 22.69 21.34
N SER A 921 3.14 21.63 21.28
CA SER A 921 4.22 21.50 20.28
C SER A 921 3.75 21.69 18.83
N PHE A 922 2.54 21.20 18.50
CA PHE A 922 1.95 21.35 17.18
C PHE A 922 1.67 22.81 16.81
N TYR A 923 1.01 23.57 17.69
CA TYR A 923 0.63 24.96 17.45
C TYR A 923 1.85 25.87 17.44
N ARG A 924 2.81 25.61 18.32
CA ARG A 924 4.14 26.23 18.28
C ARG A 924 4.83 26.02 16.93
N SER A 925 4.92 24.78 16.47
CA SER A 925 5.52 24.42 15.18
C SER A 925 4.78 25.10 14.01
N MET A 926 3.46 25.24 14.11
CA MET A 926 2.65 25.92 13.10
C MET A 926 2.93 27.42 13.00
N LEU A 927 2.94 28.15 14.11
CA LEU A 927 3.26 29.58 14.10
C LEU A 927 4.71 29.83 13.65
N ILE A 928 5.67 29.00 14.06
CA ILE A 928 7.05 29.06 13.56
C ILE A 928 7.10 28.82 12.05
N SER A 929 6.38 27.81 11.55
CA SER A 929 6.32 27.50 10.12
C SER A 929 5.73 28.66 9.31
N TRP A 930 4.70 29.31 9.84
CA TRP A 930 4.12 30.51 9.25
C TRP A 930 5.11 31.67 9.25
N ASN A 931 5.76 31.96 10.38
CA ASN A 931 6.76 33.03 10.48
C ASN A 931 7.90 32.84 9.48
N ASP A 932 8.41 31.62 9.35
CA ASP A 932 9.49 31.29 8.39
C ASP A 932 9.05 31.47 6.94
N PHE A 933 7.78 31.18 6.62
CA PHE A 933 7.21 31.40 5.30
C PHE A 933 6.93 32.88 5.03
N TYR A 934 6.35 33.58 6.00
CA TYR A 934 5.87 34.95 5.92
C TYR A 934 7.01 35.97 5.89
N ASN A 935 8.06 35.79 6.70
CA ASN A 935 9.23 36.69 6.71
C ASN A 935 9.97 36.73 5.37
N GLY A 936 9.80 35.72 4.51
CA GLY A 936 10.35 35.73 3.15
C GLY A 936 9.51 36.49 2.13
N LYS A 937 8.29 36.93 2.48
CA LYS A 937 7.27 37.45 1.53
C LYS A 937 6.35 38.55 2.10
N ARG A 938 6.70 39.19 3.23
CA ARG A 938 5.81 40.15 3.92
C ARG A 938 5.34 41.25 2.94
N PRO A 939 4.04 41.32 2.60
CA PRO A 939 3.51 42.43 1.81
C PRO A 939 3.55 43.71 2.65
N VAL A 940 3.79 44.85 2.00
CA VAL A 940 3.64 46.17 2.62
C VAL A 940 2.15 46.49 2.57
N ALA A 941 1.51 46.76 3.72
CA ALA A 941 0.15 47.26 3.71
C ALA A 941 0.14 48.67 3.10
N ASP A 942 -0.44 48.78 1.90
CA ASP A 942 -0.37 49.96 1.05
C ASP A 942 -1.74 50.57 0.75
N ASN A 943 -2.82 49.82 0.94
CA ASN A 943 -4.20 50.29 0.82
C ASN A 943 -4.91 50.41 2.19
N TYR A 944 -5.99 51.19 2.23
CA TYR A 944 -6.70 51.55 3.47
C TYR A 944 -7.19 50.32 4.26
N ASN A 945 -7.79 49.33 3.58
CA ASN A 945 -8.30 48.13 4.25
C ASN A 945 -7.19 47.26 4.84
N ASP A 946 -6.08 47.09 4.13
CA ASP A 946 -4.94 46.32 4.64
C ASP A 946 -4.29 47.00 5.84
N ILE A 947 -4.24 48.34 5.85
CA ILE A 947 -3.73 49.15 6.97
C ILE A 947 -4.64 49.00 8.19
N LEU A 948 -5.95 49.15 8.04
CA LEU A 948 -6.90 49.03 9.15
C LEU A 948 -6.86 47.66 9.84
N ASN A 949 -6.57 46.60 9.08
CA ASN A 949 -6.45 45.24 9.61
C ASN A 949 -5.06 44.89 10.18
N GLN A 950 -4.10 45.82 10.18
CA GLN A 950 -2.80 45.56 10.79
C GLN A 950 -2.90 45.47 12.32
N PRO A 951 -2.21 44.50 12.96
CA PRO A 951 -2.13 44.42 14.40
C PRO A 951 -1.37 45.64 14.97
N LEU A 952 -1.81 46.15 16.12
CA LEU A 952 -1.14 47.25 16.83
C LEU A 952 0.15 46.81 17.52
N PHE A 953 0.11 45.61 18.10
CA PHE A 953 1.16 45.10 18.97
C PHE A 953 1.93 43.97 18.32
N ASP A 954 3.18 43.79 18.73
CA ASP A 954 4.15 42.85 18.15
C ASP A 954 4.29 43.00 16.61
N ASN A 955 3.85 44.13 16.03
CA ASN A 955 3.90 44.41 14.60
C ASN A 955 5.25 45.06 14.24
N PRO A 956 6.09 44.44 13.40
CA PRO A 956 7.39 45.01 13.03
C PRO A 956 7.33 46.23 12.12
N GLN A 957 6.14 46.60 11.62
CA GLN A 957 5.94 47.88 10.95
C GLN A 957 5.56 49.00 11.93
N ILE A 958 5.27 48.67 13.20
CA ILE A 958 4.95 49.61 14.29
C ILE A 958 5.98 49.41 15.41
N VAL A 959 7.09 50.15 15.33
CA VAL A 959 8.23 49.99 16.23
C VAL A 959 8.64 51.30 16.90
N TYR A 960 9.12 51.18 18.13
CA TYR A 960 9.79 52.23 18.90
C TYR A 960 11.20 51.74 19.26
N ASP A 961 12.24 52.48 18.88
CA ASP A 961 13.65 52.09 19.08
C ASP A 961 13.94 50.64 18.62
N ASP A 962 13.52 50.30 17.39
CA ASP A 962 13.64 48.97 16.77
C ASP A 962 12.94 47.81 17.53
N LYS A 963 12.06 48.14 18.48
CA LYS A 963 11.27 47.17 19.24
C LYS A 963 9.78 47.34 18.96
N THR A 964 9.07 46.23 18.84
CA THR A 964 7.61 46.23 18.67
C THR A 964 6.90 46.65 19.95
N LEU A 965 5.76 47.32 19.81
CA LEU A 965 4.93 47.72 20.96
C LEU A 965 4.16 46.51 21.53
N TYR A 966 3.89 46.53 22.84
CA TYR A 966 3.01 45.56 23.49
C TYR A 966 2.41 46.15 24.77
N PHE A 967 1.09 46.31 24.80
CA PHE A 967 0.36 46.82 25.97
C PHE A 967 -0.79 45.86 26.32
N SER A 968 -0.64 45.12 27.42
CA SER A 968 -1.62 44.09 27.80
C SER A 968 -3.00 44.66 28.13
N ASP A 969 -3.05 45.88 28.67
CA ASP A 969 -4.29 46.58 29.01
C ASP A 969 -5.12 46.96 27.78
N PHE A 970 -4.47 47.34 26.68
CA PHE A 970 -5.17 47.58 25.41
C PHE A 970 -5.67 46.28 24.78
N ILE A 971 -4.87 45.20 24.84
CA ILE A 971 -5.28 43.88 24.32
C ILE A 971 -6.46 43.32 25.11
N GLU A 972 -6.44 43.42 26.45
CA GLU A 972 -7.55 43.01 27.32
C GLU A 972 -8.82 43.82 27.06
N ALA A 973 -8.68 45.09 26.67
CA ALA A 973 -9.79 45.94 26.23
C ALA A 973 -10.26 45.70 24.79
N GLY A 974 -9.69 44.72 24.08
CA GLY A 974 -10.04 44.40 22.71
C GLY A 974 -9.46 45.35 21.64
N LEU A 975 -8.58 46.27 22.01
CA LEU A 975 -7.90 47.19 21.10
C LEU A 975 -6.65 46.51 20.52
N VAL A 976 -6.79 45.77 19.42
CA VAL A 976 -5.74 44.88 18.91
C VAL A 976 -5.28 45.22 17.48
N LYS A 977 -6.07 45.97 16.71
CA LYS A 977 -5.77 46.37 15.33
C LYS A 977 -5.97 47.88 15.10
N ILE A 978 -5.42 48.39 14.00
CA ILE A 978 -5.48 49.82 13.67
C ILE A 978 -6.92 50.33 13.57
N SER A 979 -7.86 49.53 13.04
CA SER A 979 -9.27 49.91 12.97
C SER A 979 -9.88 50.23 14.34
N ASP A 980 -9.39 49.61 15.41
CA ASP A 980 -9.93 49.81 16.76
C ASP A 980 -9.54 51.19 17.33
N LEU A 981 -8.56 51.85 16.70
CA LEU A 981 -8.16 53.22 17.03
C LEU A 981 -8.84 54.25 16.14
N CYS A 982 -9.62 53.83 15.14
CA CYS A 982 -10.19 54.71 14.13
C CYS A 982 -11.69 54.92 14.36
N TYR A 983 -12.20 56.08 13.94
CA TYR A 983 -13.64 56.26 13.87
C TYR A 983 -14.25 55.37 12.77
N ILE A 984 -15.44 54.82 13.04
CA ILE A 984 -16.14 53.96 12.08
C ILE A 984 -16.64 54.78 10.88
N PHE A 985 -17.16 55.99 11.11
CA PHE A 985 -17.89 56.76 10.09
C PHE A 985 -17.16 58.01 9.58
N ILE A 986 -16.04 58.40 10.19
CA ILE A 986 -15.28 59.60 9.81
C ILE A 986 -13.79 59.29 9.71
N ALA A 987 -13.06 60.06 8.89
CA ALA A 987 -11.62 59.89 8.75
C ALA A 987 -10.89 60.29 10.04
N GLY A 988 -9.94 59.47 10.47
CA GLY A 988 -9.05 59.77 11.60
C GLY A 988 -9.19 58.82 12.78
N PHE A 989 -8.47 59.17 13.85
CA PHE A 989 -8.32 58.34 15.04
C PHE A 989 -9.21 58.85 16.18
N LEU A 990 -9.67 57.93 17.03
CA LEU A 990 -10.43 58.23 18.25
C LEU A 990 -9.67 59.19 19.18
N SER A 991 -10.40 60.00 19.94
CA SER A 991 -9.81 60.82 21.01
C SER A 991 -9.22 59.96 22.14
N VAL A 992 -8.27 60.51 22.90
CA VAL A 992 -7.70 59.85 24.09
C VAL A 992 -8.82 59.49 25.09
N ASP A 993 -9.80 60.37 25.28
CA ASP A 993 -10.95 60.14 26.16
C ASP A 993 -11.74 58.89 25.74
N ALA A 994 -12.01 58.73 24.44
CA ALA A 994 -12.72 57.58 23.92
C ALA A 994 -11.94 56.27 24.12
N ILE A 995 -10.61 56.29 23.89
CA ILE A 995 -9.75 55.12 24.15
C ILE A 995 -9.69 54.81 25.65
N PHE A 996 -9.64 55.83 26.50
CA PHE A 996 -9.66 55.65 27.95
C PHE A 996 -10.94 54.99 28.43
N GLU A 997 -12.10 55.39 27.93
CA GLU A 997 -13.37 54.76 28.27
C GLU A 997 -13.41 53.28 27.86
N LEU A 998 -12.98 52.94 26.64
CA LEU A 998 -12.91 51.55 26.16
C LEU A 998 -11.98 50.68 27.04
N VAL A 999 -10.83 51.22 27.43
CA VAL A 999 -9.91 50.51 28.33
C VAL A 999 -10.51 50.39 29.74
N ARG A 1000 -11.18 51.42 30.24
CA ARG A 1000 -11.79 51.46 31.57
C ARG A 1000 -12.95 50.49 31.70
N GLU A 1001 -13.75 50.28 30.65
CA GLU A 1001 -14.82 49.28 30.64
C GLU A 1001 -14.30 47.87 30.95
N SER A 1002 -13.14 47.51 30.43
CA SER A 1002 -12.51 46.22 30.68
C SER A 1002 -11.63 46.22 31.94
N LEU A 1003 -11.04 47.36 32.30
CA LEU A 1003 -10.08 47.53 33.39
C LEU A 1003 -10.38 48.81 34.20
N PRO A 1004 -11.32 48.76 35.17
CA PRO A 1004 -11.83 49.95 35.87
C PRO A 1004 -10.77 50.78 36.62
N ASP A 1005 -9.69 50.13 37.09
CA ASP A 1005 -8.64 50.76 37.91
C ASP A 1005 -7.53 51.43 37.08
N ARG A 1006 -7.64 51.48 35.74
CA ARG A 1006 -6.60 52.07 34.89
C ARG A 1006 -6.61 53.60 34.97
N LYS A 1007 -5.41 54.18 35.12
CA LYS A 1007 -5.20 55.64 35.20
C LYS A 1007 -5.18 56.28 33.80
N TYR A 1008 -5.89 57.39 33.63
CA TYR A 1008 -5.94 58.17 32.39
C TYR A 1008 -4.55 58.50 31.83
N GLU A 1009 -3.66 59.04 32.66
CA GLU A 1009 -2.28 59.40 32.28
C GLU A 1009 -1.48 58.25 31.67
N LYS A 1010 -1.76 57.01 32.09
CA LYS A 1010 -1.09 55.81 31.57
C LYS A 1010 -1.60 55.48 30.17
N VAL A 1011 -2.92 55.49 30.00
CA VAL A 1011 -3.58 55.22 28.71
C VAL A 1011 -3.20 56.29 27.68
N GLU A 1012 -3.20 57.57 28.09
CA GLU A 1012 -2.77 58.69 27.24
C GLU A 1012 -1.32 58.51 26.75
N LYS A 1013 -0.38 58.18 27.65
CA LYS A 1013 1.02 57.93 27.27
C LYS A 1013 1.15 56.75 26.30
N GLN A 1014 0.45 55.65 26.55
CA GLN A 1014 0.47 54.47 25.68
C GLN A 1014 -0.15 54.77 24.31
N TYR A 1015 -1.30 55.45 24.26
CA TYR A 1015 -1.98 55.78 23.02
C TYR A 1015 -1.18 56.75 22.15
N ASN A 1016 -0.63 57.81 22.75
CA ASN A 1016 0.24 58.76 22.04
C ASN A 1016 1.51 58.07 21.50
N LEU A 1017 2.05 57.12 22.25
CA LEU A 1017 3.18 56.32 21.79
C LEU A 1017 2.81 55.43 20.59
N ILE A 1018 1.63 54.80 20.59
CA ILE A 1018 1.13 54.01 19.45
C ILE A 1018 1.06 54.90 18.21
N LEU A 1019 0.36 56.03 18.28
CA LEU A 1019 0.19 56.93 17.14
C LEU A 1019 1.52 57.45 16.59
N LYS A 1020 2.51 57.68 17.46
CA LYS A 1020 3.86 58.09 17.07
C LYS A 1020 4.62 57.00 16.31
N CYS A 1021 4.37 55.73 16.60
CA CYS A 1021 5.05 54.59 15.98
C CYS A 1021 4.40 54.13 14.67
N LEU A 1022 3.19 54.62 14.34
CA LEU A 1022 2.55 54.31 13.07
C LEU A 1022 3.32 54.90 11.89
N PRO A 1023 3.50 54.17 10.77
CA PRO A 1023 4.07 54.71 9.55
C PRO A 1023 3.38 55.99 9.08
N VAL A 1024 4.16 56.99 8.66
CA VAL A 1024 3.64 58.28 8.18
C VAL A 1024 2.70 58.10 6.99
N SER A 1025 2.98 57.15 6.11
CA SER A 1025 2.11 56.79 4.98
C SER A 1025 0.73 56.33 5.47
N TRP A 1026 0.67 55.52 6.53
CA TRP A 1026 -0.59 54.99 7.07
C TRP A 1026 -1.43 56.08 7.73
N THR A 1027 -0.81 56.89 8.58
CA THR A 1027 -1.51 58.00 9.25
C THR A 1027 -2.06 59.01 8.24
N LYS A 1028 -1.35 59.26 7.13
CA LYS A 1028 -1.84 60.10 6.03
C LYS A 1028 -3.03 59.47 5.32
N ILE A 1029 -2.96 58.18 5.00
CA ILE A 1029 -4.08 57.44 4.37
C ILE A 1029 -5.32 57.45 5.28
N ILE A 1030 -5.15 57.15 6.58
CA ILE A 1030 -6.25 57.10 7.55
C ILE A 1030 -6.92 58.47 7.74
N ARG A 1031 -6.13 59.55 7.78
CA ARG A 1031 -6.66 60.92 7.95
C ARG A 1031 -7.21 61.53 6.66
N SER A 1032 -6.93 60.95 5.50
CA SER A 1032 -7.35 61.48 4.18
C SER A 1032 -8.53 60.73 3.54
N GLN A 1033 -8.84 59.52 4.01
CA GLN A 1033 -9.97 58.70 3.54
C GLN A 1033 -11.31 59.22 4.12
N SER A 1034 -11.81 60.34 3.59
CA SER A 1034 -13.13 60.89 3.95
C SER A 1034 -14.29 60.40 3.06
N HIS A 1035 -14.08 59.40 2.19
CA HIS A 1035 -14.97 59.18 1.03
C HIS A 1035 -15.45 57.74 0.71
N ILE A 1036 -15.28 56.72 1.57
CA ILE A 1036 -15.73 55.34 1.25
C ILE A 1036 -16.70 54.74 2.29
N LEU A 1037 -17.74 55.49 2.68
CA LEU A 1037 -18.92 54.93 3.38
C LEU A 1037 -20.22 55.59 2.89
N ARG A 1038 -20.40 55.66 1.56
CA ARG A 1038 -21.70 55.99 0.95
C ARG A 1038 -22.28 54.87 0.08
N TYR A 1039 -21.62 53.73 0.01
CA TYR A 1039 -22.13 52.56 -0.69
C TYR A 1039 -21.94 51.35 0.22
N GLU A 1040 -23.04 50.62 0.47
CA GLU A 1040 -23.15 49.32 1.16
C GLU A 1040 -23.49 49.29 2.66
N LEU A 1041 -24.35 50.17 3.16
CA LEU A 1041 -25.12 49.90 4.39
C LEU A 1041 -26.57 50.37 4.21
N ASP A 1042 -27.46 49.46 3.83
CA ASP A 1042 -28.90 49.60 4.07
C ASP A 1042 -29.13 49.41 5.59
N LEU A 1043 -28.83 50.44 6.38
CA LEU A 1043 -29.21 50.49 7.79
C LEU A 1043 -30.57 51.17 7.89
N GLU A 1044 -31.60 50.33 7.91
CA GLU A 1044 -32.96 50.74 8.22
C GLU A 1044 -33.15 50.84 9.73
N LEU A 1045 -33.46 52.03 10.23
CA LEU A 1045 -33.78 52.26 11.63
C LEU A 1045 -35.31 52.25 11.76
N ASN A 1046 -35.84 51.28 12.51
CA ASN A 1046 -37.28 51.09 12.64
C ASN A 1046 -37.75 51.58 14.02
N ILE A 1047 -38.53 52.66 14.03
CA ILE A 1047 -39.12 53.24 15.24
C ILE A 1047 -40.60 53.46 14.97
N ASN A 1048 -41.46 52.86 15.81
CA ASN A 1048 -42.92 52.94 15.69
C ASN A 1048 -43.45 52.54 14.31
N ASP A 1049 -43.01 51.38 13.80
CA ASP A 1049 -43.40 50.78 12.52
C ASP A 1049 -43.16 51.68 11.29
N LYS A 1050 -42.16 52.58 11.37
CA LYS A 1050 -41.67 53.36 10.25
C LYS A 1050 -40.17 53.16 10.08
N THR A 1051 -39.81 52.79 8.87
CA THR A 1051 -38.45 52.58 8.39
C THR A 1051 -37.85 53.91 7.95
N TYR A 1052 -36.72 54.29 8.53
CA TYR A 1052 -35.97 55.48 8.11
C TYR A 1052 -34.63 55.07 7.50
N ASP A 1053 -34.35 55.60 6.30
CA ASP A 1053 -33.04 55.54 5.66
C ASP A 1053 -32.14 56.61 6.30
N ILE A 1054 -31.15 56.14 7.06
CA ILE A 1054 -30.20 56.99 7.78
C ILE A 1054 -29.42 57.90 6.82
N CYS A 1055 -29.28 57.53 5.55
CA CYS A 1055 -28.56 58.31 4.55
C CYS A 1055 -29.29 59.61 4.14
N GLN A 1056 -30.58 59.77 4.45
CA GLN A 1056 -31.35 60.97 4.10
C GLN A 1056 -31.38 62.05 5.19
N LEU A 1057 -30.89 61.76 6.40
CA LEU A 1057 -30.85 62.72 7.51
C LEU A 1057 -29.63 63.65 7.39
N ASN A 1058 -29.74 64.63 6.49
CA ASN A 1058 -28.75 65.69 6.35
C ASN A 1058 -28.94 66.78 7.42
N THR A 1059 -27.83 67.12 8.09
CA THR A 1059 -27.59 68.39 8.81
C THR A 1059 -28.57 68.79 9.91
N SER A 1060 -28.28 68.38 11.16
CA SER A 1060 -28.17 69.23 12.37
C SER A 1060 -28.42 68.39 13.64
N LEU A 1061 -27.34 67.85 14.23
CA LEU A 1061 -27.26 67.53 15.66
C LEU A 1061 -25.81 67.23 16.02
N VAL A 1062 -25.06 68.32 16.23
CA VAL A 1062 -23.91 68.34 17.13
C VAL A 1062 -24.45 68.40 18.55
N CYS A 1063 -23.74 67.76 19.48
CA CYS A 1063 -23.93 67.69 20.94
C CYS A 1063 -24.93 66.64 21.46
N ILE A 1064 -24.39 65.53 21.97
CA ILE A 1064 -24.70 65.09 23.34
C ILE A 1064 -23.39 64.72 24.04
N LYS A 1065 -22.97 65.58 24.98
CA LYS A 1065 -22.27 65.19 26.20
C LYS A 1065 -23.33 64.60 27.14
N GLY A 1066 -23.01 63.49 27.80
CA GLY A 1066 -23.84 62.85 28.81
C GLY A 1066 -23.40 61.42 29.01
#